data_AF-M0GL75-F1
#
_entry.id   AF-M0GL75-F1
#
_cell.length_a   1.000
_cell.length_b   1.000
_cell.length_c   1.000
_cell.angle_alpha   90.00
_cell.angle_beta   90.00
_cell.angle_gamma   90.00
#
_symmetry.space_group_name_H-M   'P 1'
#
loop_
_entity.id
_entity.type
_entity.pdbx_description
1 polymer ?
#
loop_
_entity_poly.entity_id
_entity_poly.type
_entity_poly.pdbx_seq_one_letter_code
_entity_poly.pdbx_strand_id
1 'polypeptide(L)'
;MRNLLSLSDLRTQFSTGRGRVKAVDGLDLTVGEGETVGLVGESGSGKSVTALSAMGLVDDPGEIVSGSVELESARLAEEFREEYNNPGFVDGDVVNLVDAPEEALRAVRGRELGMIFQDPMTSLNPSLTVGEQVAESLRLHQYGGRRKDSWFNAVRELLPRISRDIDDEVVERTIDVLESVGIPEPGARVDEYPHEFSGGMRQRVLIAIALACQPRVLVADEPTTALDVTIQAQILDLIDDLQEDLGMSVLMITHDLGVVAETCDRVAVMYAGEIVEEGPVEEIFHNPSHPYTYTLLESLPSEEKERLTPIEGNVPDLIDMPEGCHFAPRCPWAQPECTSGEIPYKQHGDDAVDHRSKCILDDFDTDEYGGDAIESSTGTEPSDTPLLEVDGMQKYYEQADGLLDRFLGADDRSVKAVDGIDFTVYEGETLGLVGESGCGKSTAGRSLLHLTPPTGGRVVFSGTDLSGLDSDELRAMRRDMQMIFQDPLSSLDPRMTVGQTIREPLDVHDLPVSDPDVRGEADVTVTGIDAERVSVTASDEIDAIVGSSNGVATATVTVTVADGEVDVAVEERLRAEVEVEREGDVVSGVTVRVTPGDSTSERRRRRVHQLLDAVGLEVGQYDRYPHELSGGQRQRVGIARALAVDPDFIVADEPVSALDVSVQAQILNLLEDLQERFGLTYLFIAHDLSVVRHISDRVAVMYLGEIVEVAATDELFDDPRHPYTQALLSAIPEPDPAAETDDRIILEGDVPSPINPPSGCHFRTRCPQVIPPADLDIEQAAYREVMDLRQRVERESLDVETARDAALDAGDPSAEATVSADGGTADADAVVDKLRESHLSHTLSPELRGVVDRALERVVADDWDEASEILRDRFESVCERDAPELGEQTHPAACHLVDE
;
A
#
# COMPACT_ATOMS: atom_id res chain seq x y z
N MET A 1 22.21 -25.76 12.86
CA MET A 1 22.56 -25.36 11.48
C MET A 1 23.89 -24.61 11.53
N ARG A 2 24.57 -24.37 10.40
CA ARG A 2 25.71 -23.44 10.36
C ARG A 2 25.17 -22.04 10.11
N ASN A 3 25.72 -21.04 10.79
CA ASN A 3 25.27 -19.66 10.66
C ASN A 3 26.01 -19.02 9.49
N LEU A 4 25.26 -18.67 8.45
CA LEU A 4 25.81 -18.10 7.23
C LEU A 4 26.14 -16.61 7.44
N LEU A 5 25.22 -15.88 8.09
CA LEU A 5 25.37 -14.48 8.47
C LEU A 5 25.14 -14.35 9.99
N SER A 6 26.00 -13.61 10.68
CA SER A 6 25.88 -13.34 12.12
C SER A 6 26.15 -11.88 12.42
N LEU A 7 25.20 -11.23 13.09
CA LEU A 7 25.32 -9.88 13.64
C LEU A 7 25.49 -10.04 15.16
N SER A 8 26.47 -9.36 15.76
CA SER A 8 26.75 -9.50 17.20
C SER A 8 27.05 -8.17 17.87
N ASP A 9 26.33 -7.86 18.96
CA ASP A 9 26.33 -6.56 19.67
C ASP A 9 26.37 -5.36 18.71
N LEU A 10 25.61 -5.46 17.61
CA LEU A 10 25.63 -4.46 16.54
C LEU A 10 25.01 -3.16 17.04
N ARG A 11 25.73 -2.05 16.87
CA ARG A 11 25.24 -0.71 17.23
C ARG A 11 25.45 0.26 16.09
N THR A 12 24.35 0.84 15.61
CA THR A 12 24.35 1.82 14.52
C THR A 12 23.68 3.10 14.98
N GLN A 13 24.37 4.23 14.83
CA GLN A 13 23.91 5.54 15.32
C GLN A 13 23.98 6.61 14.25
N PHE A 14 23.03 7.55 14.27
CA PHE A 14 23.01 8.72 13.38
C PHE A 14 23.25 10.01 14.17
N SER A 15 24.20 10.83 13.69
CA SER A 15 24.48 12.13 14.30
C SER A 15 23.50 13.19 13.81
N THR A 16 22.63 13.68 14.70
CA THR A 16 21.68 14.76 14.39
C THR A 16 21.99 16.03 15.18
N GLY A 17 21.39 17.16 14.80
CA GLY A 17 21.51 18.41 15.55
C GLY A 17 20.88 18.38 16.95
N ARG A 18 19.99 17.41 17.23
CA ARG A 18 19.33 17.23 18.53
C ARG A 18 20.06 16.22 19.44
N GLY A 19 20.83 15.30 18.86
CA GLY A 19 21.53 14.24 19.60
C GLY A 19 21.92 13.07 18.68
N ARG A 20 22.42 11.98 19.28
CA ARG A 20 22.71 10.74 18.55
C ARG A 20 21.47 9.85 18.59
N VAL A 21 20.91 9.58 17.42
CA VAL A 21 19.81 8.62 17.26
C VAL A 21 20.42 7.22 17.29
N LYS A 22 20.00 6.38 18.23
CA LYS A 22 20.43 4.98 18.33
C LYS A 22 19.46 4.09 17.54
N ALA A 23 19.74 3.90 16.26
CA ALA A 23 18.84 3.14 15.38
C ALA A 23 18.94 1.63 15.61
N VAL A 24 20.12 1.13 15.97
CA VAL A 24 20.36 -0.25 16.39
C VAL A 24 21.24 -0.18 17.66
N ASP A 25 20.87 -0.86 18.74
CA ASP A 25 21.56 -0.74 20.05
C ASP A 25 21.77 -2.11 20.72
N GLY A 26 22.74 -2.89 20.26
CA GLY A 26 23.13 -4.16 20.87
C GLY A 26 22.35 -5.33 20.28
N LEU A 27 22.22 -5.36 18.96
CA LEU A 27 21.47 -6.37 18.23
C LEU A 27 22.34 -7.61 17.96
N ASP A 28 21.81 -8.78 18.31
CA ASP A 28 22.35 -10.09 18.01
C ASP A 28 21.36 -10.86 17.13
N LEU A 29 21.74 -11.20 15.90
CA LEU A 29 20.88 -11.91 14.95
C LEU A 29 21.72 -12.87 14.10
N THR A 30 21.22 -14.06 13.86
CA THR A 30 21.87 -15.05 12.99
C THR A 30 20.94 -15.48 11.88
N VAL A 31 21.47 -15.82 10.72
CA VAL A 31 20.75 -16.45 9.61
C VAL A 31 21.48 -17.74 9.24
N GLY A 32 20.81 -18.87 9.35
CA GLY A 32 21.30 -20.19 9.01
C GLY A 32 21.30 -20.44 7.49
N GLU A 33 22.11 -21.41 7.06
CA GLU A 33 22.10 -21.87 5.66
C GLU A 33 20.74 -22.48 5.28
N GLY A 34 20.09 -21.90 4.27
CA GLY A 34 18.77 -22.31 3.78
C GLY A 34 17.60 -21.89 4.67
N GLU A 35 17.84 -21.07 5.70
CA GLU A 35 16.81 -20.58 6.63
C GLU A 35 16.22 -19.26 6.12
N THR A 36 14.91 -19.09 6.29
CA THR A 36 14.22 -17.80 6.15
C THR A 36 13.93 -17.22 7.53
N VAL A 37 14.53 -16.06 7.81
CA VAL A 37 14.39 -15.35 9.09
C VAL A 37 13.63 -14.05 8.87
N GLY A 38 12.49 -13.90 9.53
CA GLY A 38 11.70 -12.67 9.57
C GLY A 38 12.19 -11.69 10.62
N LEU A 39 12.35 -10.41 10.27
CA LEU A 39 12.61 -9.31 11.20
C LEU A 39 11.44 -8.32 11.18
N VAL A 40 10.67 -8.29 12.27
CA VAL A 40 9.39 -7.54 12.36
C VAL A 40 9.38 -6.50 13.47
N GLY A 41 8.43 -5.57 13.42
CA GLY A 41 8.20 -4.57 14.47
C GLY A 41 7.60 -3.27 13.94
N GLU A 42 7.20 -2.35 14.82
CA GLU A 42 6.65 -1.04 14.49
C GLU A 42 7.58 -0.21 13.57
N SER A 43 7.00 0.75 12.85
CA SER A 43 7.77 1.64 11.98
C SER A 43 8.79 2.45 12.81
N GLY A 44 10.02 2.58 12.28
CA GLY A 44 11.11 3.27 12.98
C GLY A 44 11.79 2.46 14.09
N SER A 45 11.50 1.16 14.25
CA SER A 45 12.17 0.31 15.24
C SER A 45 13.64 -0.01 14.92
N GLY A 46 14.09 0.20 13.67
CA GLY A 46 15.49 -0.03 13.24
C GLY A 46 15.70 -1.18 12.25
N LYS A 47 14.64 -1.80 11.71
CA LYS A 47 14.70 -2.97 10.81
C LYS A 47 15.57 -2.73 9.57
N SER A 48 15.20 -1.75 8.73
CA SER A 48 15.93 -1.40 7.51
C SER A 48 17.36 -0.93 7.81
N VAL A 49 17.59 -0.24 8.93
CA VAL A 49 18.95 0.14 9.35
C VAL A 49 19.79 -1.09 9.71
N THR A 50 19.18 -2.15 10.25
CA THR A 50 19.85 -3.44 10.52
C THR A 50 20.32 -4.08 9.21
N ALA A 51 19.46 -4.14 8.19
CA ALA A 51 19.83 -4.59 6.85
C ALA A 51 20.94 -3.74 6.22
N LEU A 52 20.81 -2.41 6.23
CA LEU A 52 21.84 -1.51 5.70
C LEU A 52 23.18 -1.67 6.43
N SER A 53 23.15 -1.90 7.75
CA SER A 53 24.35 -2.16 8.55
C SER A 53 25.00 -3.49 8.17
N ALA A 54 24.21 -4.55 8.00
CA ALA A 54 24.69 -5.85 7.55
C ALA A 54 25.33 -5.78 6.15
N MET A 55 24.76 -4.97 5.26
CA MET A 55 25.27 -4.73 3.92
C MET A 55 26.44 -3.73 3.86
N GLY A 56 26.73 -2.99 4.94
CA GLY A 56 27.71 -1.90 4.98
C GLY A 56 27.29 -0.66 4.17
N LEU A 57 25.99 -0.44 3.99
CA LEU A 57 25.39 0.65 3.21
C LEU A 57 24.90 1.82 4.09
N VAL A 58 25.36 1.88 5.35
CA VAL A 58 25.04 3.01 6.24
C VAL A 58 25.85 4.24 5.80
N ASP A 59 25.15 5.21 5.23
CA ASP A 59 25.75 6.48 4.78
C ASP A 59 25.78 7.54 5.89
N ASP A 60 26.67 8.54 5.71
CA ASP A 60 26.73 9.74 6.56
C ASP A 60 25.34 10.42 6.66
N PRO A 61 24.87 10.80 7.86
CA PRO A 61 25.61 10.93 9.12
C PRO A 61 25.53 9.69 10.04
N GLY A 62 25.23 8.51 9.49
CA GLY A 62 25.19 7.24 10.20
C GLY A 62 26.58 6.58 10.34
N GLU A 63 26.81 5.88 11.45
CA GLU A 63 28.01 5.08 11.69
C GLU A 63 27.70 3.82 12.51
N ILE A 64 28.37 2.71 12.18
CA ILE A 64 28.42 1.52 13.05
C ILE A 64 29.45 1.82 14.14
N VAL A 65 29.00 2.01 15.37
CA VAL A 65 29.86 2.42 16.50
C VAL A 65 30.52 1.24 17.22
N SER A 66 29.88 0.06 17.18
CA SER A 66 30.41 -1.19 17.75
C SER A 66 29.67 -2.40 17.19
N GLY A 67 30.19 -3.58 17.52
CA GLY A 67 29.69 -4.87 17.06
C GLY A 67 30.41 -5.39 15.82
N SER A 68 29.97 -6.54 15.34
CA SER A 68 30.51 -7.19 14.16
C SER A 68 29.39 -7.74 13.28
N VAL A 69 29.68 -7.83 11.98
CA VAL A 69 28.85 -8.51 10.99
C VAL A 69 29.74 -9.53 10.32
N GLU A 70 29.47 -10.80 10.53
CA GLU A 70 30.29 -11.93 10.13
C GLU A 70 29.59 -12.76 9.06
N LEU A 71 30.28 -13.02 7.96
CA LEU A 71 29.79 -13.85 6.85
C LEU A 71 30.70 -15.09 6.69
N GLU A 72 30.13 -16.28 6.78
CA GLU A 72 30.87 -17.54 6.57
C GLU A 72 30.99 -17.86 5.08
N SER A 73 32.13 -17.56 4.45
CA SER A 73 32.42 -17.88 3.05
C SER A 73 33.87 -18.32 2.87
N ALA A 74 34.08 -19.64 2.75
CA ALA A 74 35.41 -20.21 2.50
C ALA A 74 36.05 -19.65 1.22
N ARG A 75 35.25 -19.42 0.18
CA ARG A 75 35.67 -18.86 -1.11
C ARG A 75 36.20 -17.43 -0.94
N LEU A 76 35.40 -16.53 -0.38
CA LEU A 76 35.83 -15.14 -0.15
C LEU A 76 37.01 -15.06 0.81
N ALA A 77 37.01 -15.87 1.87
CA ALA A 77 38.10 -15.89 2.83
C ALA A 77 39.43 -16.29 2.16
N GLU A 78 39.43 -17.26 1.23
CA GLU A 78 40.61 -17.58 0.43
C GLU A 78 41.03 -16.44 -0.51
N GLU A 79 40.07 -15.87 -1.27
CA GLU A 79 40.31 -14.74 -2.17
C GLU A 79 40.93 -13.53 -1.44
N PHE A 80 40.35 -13.13 -0.30
CA PHE A 80 40.82 -11.99 0.47
C PHE A 80 42.15 -12.26 1.21
N ARG A 81 42.42 -13.50 1.63
CA ARG A 81 43.73 -13.88 2.18
C ARG A 81 44.84 -13.68 1.15
N GLU A 82 44.57 -13.99 -0.12
CA GLU A 82 45.51 -13.78 -1.22
C GLU A 82 45.66 -12.30 -1.61
N GLU A 83 44.54 -11.59 -1.78
CA GLU A 83 44.52 -10.21 -2.26
C GLU A 83 45.07 -9.21 -1.22
N TYR A 84 44.67 -9.35 0.04
CA TYR A 84 45.02 -8.42 1.13
C TYR A 84 46.13 -8.96 2.06
N ASN A 85 46.76 -10.08 1.70
CA ASN A 85 47.87 -10.69 2.43
C ASN A 85 47.54 -11.02 3.90
N ASN A 86 46.59 -11.94 4.10
CA ASN A 86 46.03 -12.37 5.40
C ASN A 86 45.57 -11.18 6.25
N PRO A 87 44.49 -10.49 5.84
CA PRO A 87 43.99 -9.34 6.56
C PRO A 87 43.37 -9.74 7.92
N GLY A 88 43.28 -8.77 8.83
CA GLY A 88 42.71 -9.00 10.17
C GLY A 88 41.19 -9.17 10.21
N PHE A 89 40.49 -8.82 9.12
CA PHE A 89 39.03 -8.98 8.99
C PHE A 89 38.61 -10.38 8.50
N VAL A 90 39.56 -11.31 8.32
CA VAL A 90 39.28 -12.71 7.94
C VAL A 90 39.82 -13.64 9.02
N ASP A 91 38.95 -14.47 9.60
CA ASP A 91 39.31 -15.52 10.56
C ASP A 91 38.71 -16.86 10.13
N GLY A 92 39.56 -17.87 9.88
CA GLY A 92 39.12 -19.11 9.26
C GLY A 92 38.38 -18.81 7.95
N ASP A 93 37.16 -19.32 7.83
CA ASP A 93 36.27 -19.11 6.68
C ASP A 93 35.28 -17.95 6.90
N VAL A 94 35.45 -17.17 7.98
CA VAL A 94 34.59 -16.05 8.35
C VAL A 94 35.21 -14.72 7.92
N VAL A 95 34.40 -13.85 7.32
CA VAL A 95 34.77 -12.49 6.93
C VAL A 95 33.97 -11.51 7.76
N ASN A 96 34.63 -10.64 8.53
CA ASN A 96 34.01 -9.53 9.24
C ASN A 96 33.84 -8.34 8.28
N LEU A 97 32.59 -8.01 7.95
CA LEU A 97 32.21 -6.99 6.99
C LEU A 97 32.42 -5.57 7.54
N VAL A 98 32.30 -5.37 8.86
CA VAL A 98 32.49 -4.04 9.49
C VAL A 98 33.94 -3.57 9.35
N ASP A 99 34.90 -4.49 9.49
CA ASP A 99 36.33 -4.22 9.38
C ASP A 99 36.87 -4.31 7.94
N ALA A 100 36.05 -4.79 6.99
CA ALA A 100 36.45 -4.97 5.61
C ALA A 100 36.52 -3.61 4.87
N PRO A 101 37.53 -3.40 3.99
CA PRO A 101 37.57 -2.20 3.17
C PRO A 101 36.44 -2.20 2.13
N GLU A 102 36.02 -1.01 1.69
CA GLU A 102 34.94 -0.83 0.71
C GLU A 102 35.16 -1.64 -0.60
N GLU A 103 36.41 -1.82 -1.03
CA GLU A 103 36.74 -2.67 -2.19
C GLU A 103 36.37 -4.15 -1.97
N ALA A 104 36.56 -4.66 -0.75
CA ALA A 104 36.17 -6.02 -0.37
C ALA A 104 34.65 -6.12 -0.18
N LEU A 105 34.01 -5.13 0.44
CA LEU A 105 32.55 -5.08 0.58
C LEU A 105 31.82 -5.13 -0.76
N ARG A 106 32.35 -4.46 -1.79
CA ARG A 106 31.81 -4.56 -3.16
C ARG A 106 31.91 -5.96 -3.75
N ALA A 107 32.90 -6.76 -3.37
CA ALA A 107 33.00 -8.15 -3.83
C ALA A 107 32.04 -9.09 -3.08
N VAL A 108 31.66 -8.72 -1.85
CA VAL A 108 30.64 -9.41 -1.05
C VAL A 108 29.23 -9.11 -1.59
N ARG A 109 28.93 -7.83 -1.83
CA ARG A 109 27.65 -7.38 -2.41
C ARG A 109 27.48 -7.97 -3.82
N GLY A 110 26.27 -8.42 -4.13
CA GLY A 110 25.92 -9.12 -5.36
C GLY A 110 26.27 -10.61 -5.30
N ARG A 111 27.54 -10.98 -5.11
CA ARG A 111 27.98 -12.39 -5.20
C ARG A 111 27.59 -13.26 -4.02
N GLU A 112 27.54 -12.67 -2.82
CA GLU A 112 27.35 -13.42 -1.58
C GLU A 112 26.18 -12.88 -0.78
N LEU A 113 25.99 -11.55 -0.80
CA LEU A 113 24.83 -10.86 -0.25
C LEU A 113 24.10 -10.09 -1.36
N GLY A 114 22.81 -10.38 -1.57
CA GLY A 114 21.91 -9.59 -2.40
C GLY A 114 20.92 -8.81 -1.54
N MET A 115 20.37 -7.72 -2.06
CA MET A 115 19.34 -6.95 -1.37
C MET A 115 18.24 -6.48 -2.32
N ILE A 116 16.99 -6.67 -1.90
CA ILE A 116 15.81 -6.03 -2.48
C ILE A 116 15.49 -4.82 -1.60
N PHE A 117 15.39 -3.65 -2.22
CA PHE A 117 15.09 -2.39 -1.53
C PHE A 117 13.57 -2.12 -1.48
N GLN A 118 13.14 -1.42 -0.43
CA GLN A 118 11.74 -1.14 -0.02
C GLN A 118 10.82 -0.45 -1.06
N ASP A 119 11.32 0.08 -2.18
CA ASP A 119 10.46 0.67 -3.23
C ASP A 119 11.09 0.62 -4.65
N PRO A 120 10.43 -0.04 -5.64
CA PRO A 120 10.82 -0.03 -7.05
C PRO A 120 11.00 1.35 -7.68
N MET A 121 10.11 2.29 -7.36
CA MET A 121 10.07 3.61 -8.00
C MET A 121 11.31 4.45 -7.66
N THR A 122 11.81 4.32 -6.44
CA THR A 122 13.00 5.04 -6.00
C THR A 122 14.29 4.29 -6.32
N SER A 123 14.20 2.97 -6.51
CA SER A 123 15.36 2.09 -6.68
C SER A 123 15.77 1.92 -8.14
N LEU A 124 14.81 1.91 -9.08
CA LEU A 124 15.09 1.79 -10.51
C LEU A 124 15.42 3.14 -11.14
N ASN A 125 16.41 3.16 -12.04
CA ASN A 125 16.75 4.35 -12.81
C ASN A 125 15.81 4.47 -14.03
N PRO A 126 14.91 5.48 -14.10
CA PRO A 126 13.94 5.59 -15.18
C PRO A 126 14.56 5.93 -16.54
N SER A 127 15.84 6.30 -16.59
CA SER A 127 16.56 6.66 -17.82
C SER A 127 17.33 5.50 -18.44
N LEU A 128 17.37 4.33 -17.78
CA LEU A 128 18.04 3.13 -18.26
C LEU A 128 17.00 2.06 -18.58
N THR A 129 17.31 1.17 -19.53
CA THR A 129 16.46 0.02 -19.80
C THR A 129 16.55 -0.99 -18.66
N VAL A 130 15.55 -1.85 -18.54
CA VAL A 130 15.51 -2.93 -17.55
C VAL A 130 16.71 -3.87 -17.72
N GLY A 131 16.99 -4.28 -18.96
CA GLY A 131 18.12 -5.15 -19.27
C GLY A 131 19.46 -4.54 -18.92
N GLU A 132 19.68 -3.24 -19.18
CA GLU A 132 20.95 -2.59 -18.87
C GLU A 132 21.21 -2.53 -17.35
N GLN A 133 20.16 -2.37 -16.53
CA GLN A 133 20.28 -2.35 -15.07
C GLN A 133 20.60 -3.72 -14.48
N VAL A 134 19.98 -4.80 -15.01
CA VAL A 134 20.32 -6.18 -14.61
C VAL A 134 21.72 -6.55 -15.10
N ALA A 135 22.04 -6.22 -16.36
CA ALA A 135 23.36 -6.45 -16.96
C ALA A 135 24.48 -5.67 -16.26
N GLU A 136 24.21 -4.48 -15.72
CA GLU A 136 25.18 -3.70 -14.94
C GLU A 136 25.71 -4.51 -13.76
N SER A 137 24.82 -5.17 -13.01
CA SER A 137 25.18 -6.02 -11.88
C SER A 137 26.07 -7.19 -12.31
N LEU A 138 25.72 -7.86 -13.42
CA LEU A 138 26.54 -8.94 -14.01
C LEU A 138 27.92 -8.44 -14.46
N ARG A 139 27.98 -7.29 -15.14
CA ARG A 139 29.23 -6.70 -15.66
C ARG A 139 30.16 -6.28 -14.52
N LEU A 140 29.64 -5.65 -13.47
CA LEU A 140 30.43 -5.19 -12.34
C LEU A 140 30.95 -6.35 -11.50
N HIS A 141 30.10 -7.33 -11.22
CA HIS A 141 30.40 -8.37 -10.24
C HIS A 141 30.85 -9.69 -10.84
N GLN A 142 30.45 -10.12 -12.05
CA GLN A 142 30.92 -11.40 -12.62
C GLN A 142 32.04 -11.21 -13.66
N TYR A 143 31.90 -10.23 -14.56
CA TYR A 143 32.81 -10.06 -15.71
C TYR A 143 33.84 -8.92 -15.52
N GLY A 144 33.72 -8.12 -14.46
CA GLY A 144 34.52 -6.95 -14.10
C GLY A 144 35.95 -7.23 -13.62
N GLY A 145 36.62 -8.26 -14.14
CA GLY A 145 38.01 -8.56 -13.82
C GLY A 145 39.00 -7.81 -14.70
N ARG A 146 39.45 -6.61 -14.28
CA ARG A 146 40.87 -6.09 -14.27
C ARG A 146 41.07 -4.58 -14.57
N ARG A 147 41.68 -3.92 -13.57
CA ARG A 147 42.65 -2.79 -13.55
C ARG A 147 42.15 -1.32 -13.56
N LYS A 148 42.34 -0.70 -12.38
CA LYS A 148 42.76 0.67 -11.99
C LYS A 148 42.63 1.83 -12.98
N ASP A 149 41.92 2.85 -12.48
CA ASP A 149 42.20 4.29 -12.56
C ASP A 149 42.78 4.82 -13.87
N SER A 150 41.89 5.20 -14.78
CA SER A 150 42.12 6.37 -15.62
C SER A 150 40.79 6.90 -16.14
N TRP A 151 40.63 8.21 -16.06
CA TRP A 151 39.53 9.01 -16.63
C TRP A 151 39.28 8.72 -18.13
N PHE A 152 40.23 8.06 -18.81
CA PHE A 152 40.09 7.55 -20.18
C PHE A 152 39.20 6.30 -20.33
N ASN A 153 38.89 5.55 -19.26
CA ASN A 153 38.03 4.35 -19.32
C ASN A 153 36.53 4.66 -19.15
N ALA A 154 36.15 5.75 -18.48
CA ALA A 154 34.76 6.23 -18.47
C ALA A 154 34.28 6.61 -19.88
N VAL A 155 35.20 7.02 -20.77
CA VAL A 155 34.91 7.26 -22.20
C VAL A 155 34.86 5.95 -23.00
N ARG A 156 35.38 4.84 -22.46
CA ARG A 156 35.31 3.51 -23.07
C ARG A 156 33.99 2.79 -22.74
N GLU A 157 33.38 3.07 -21.59
CA GLU A 157 32.00 2.66 -21.25
C GLU A 157 30.95 3.34 -22.15
N LEU A 158 31.27 4.49 -22.73
CA LEU A 158 30.44 5.19 -23.73
C LEU A 158 30.58 4.66 -25.17
N LEU A 159 31.45 3.67 -25.42
CA LEU A 159 31.68 3.12 -26.76
C LEU A 159 31.23 1.65 -26.82
N PRO A 160 30.10 1.36 -27.50
CA PRO A 160 29.66 -0.01 -27.72
C PRO A 160 30.64 -0.71 -28.66
N ARG A 161 30.94 -1.98 -28.39
CA ARG A 161 31.72 -2.94 -29.21
C ARG A 161 33.22 -2.99 -28.92
N ILE A 162 33.64 -3.76 -27.92
CA ILE A 162 35.01 -4.31 -27.90
C ILE A 162 35.07 -5.84 -27.73
N SER A 163 34.00 -6.54 -27.31
CA SER A 163 33.94 -8.01 -27.41
C SER A 163 32.50 -8.50 -27.57
N ARG A 164 32.08 -8.79 -28.81
CA ARG A 164 30.72 -9.31 -29.09
C ARG A 164 30.38 -10.51 -28.21
N ASP A 165 31.32 -11.43 -28.05
CA ASP A 165 31.12 -12.66 -27.28
C ASP A 165 30.81 -12.44 -25.78
N ILE A 166 31.29 -11.35 -25.15
CA ILE A 166 30.99 -11.05 -23.73
C ILE A 166 29.69 -10.25 -23.60
N ASP A 167 29.42 -9.36 -24.56
CA ASP A 167 28.18 -8.60 -24.60
C ASP A 167 26.99 -9.56 -24.85
N ASP A 168 27.17 -10.57 -25.70
CA ASP A 168 26.15 -11.59 -26.02
C ASP A 168 25.89 -12.53 -24.82
N GLU A 169 26.94 -13.01 -24.11
CA GLU A 169 26.80 -13.88 -22.91
C GLU A 169 26.10 -13.14 -21.75
N VAL A 170 26.41 -11.86 -21.54
CA VAL A 170 25.75 -11.05 -20.50
C VAL A 170 24.29 -10.81 -20.83
N VAL A 171 23.95 -10.59 -22.11
CA VAL A 171 22.56 -10.42 -22.55
C VAL A 171 21.77 -11.71 -22.38
N GLU A 172 22.32 -12.85 -22.81
CA GLU A 172 21.70 -14.17 -22.60
C GLU A 172 21.45 -14.42 -21.11
N ARG A 173 22.48 -14.18 -20.27
CA ARG A 173 22.33 -14.33 -18.82
C ARG A 173 21.33 -13.34 -18.20
N THR A 174 21.20 -12.15 -18.77
CA THR A 174 20.18 -11.17 -18.34
C THR A 174 18.78 -11.68 -18.66
N ILE A 175 18.60 -12.26 -19.84
CA ILE A 175 17.34 -12.87 -20.26
C ILE A 175 17.00 -14.05 -19.35
N ASP A 176 17.96 -14.94 -19.06
CA ASP A 176 17.76 -16.05 -18.10
C ASP A 176 17.29 -15.57 -16.73
N VAL A 177 17.93 -14.51 -16.20
CA VAL A 177 17.57 -13.97 -14.88
C VAL A 177 16.18 -13.36 -14.92
N LEU A 178 15.85 -12.60 -15.97
CA LEU A 178 14.50 -12.05 -16.16
C LEU A 178 13.45 -13.16 -16.30
N GLU A 179 13.77 -14.26 -17.00
CA GLU A 179 12.91 -15.43 -17.10
C GLU A 179 12.68 -16.08 -15.74
N SER A 180 13.75 -16.27 -14.95
CA SER A 180 13.70 -16.89 -13.62
C SER A 180 12.84 -16.13 -12.62
N VAL A 181 12.72 -14.80 -12.77
CA VAL A 181 11.84 -13.97 -11.94
C VAL A 181 10.43 -13.84 -12.51
N GLY A 182 10.10 -14.59 -13.57
CA GLY A 182 8.79 -14.59 -14.19
C GLY A 182 8.46 -13.34 -15.02
N ILE A 183 9.45 -12.62 -15.55
CA ILE A 183 9.17 -11.57 -16.55
C ILE A 183 8.76 -12.27 -17.85
N PRO A 184 7.54 -12.02 -18.37
CA PRO A 184 7.13 -12.62 -19.63
C PRO A 184 7.99 -12.09 -20.78
N GLU A 185 8.24 -12.92 -21.79
CA GLU A 185 8.96 -12.55 -23.02
C GLU A 185 10.24 -11.72 -22.74
N PRO A 186 11.15 -12.24 -21.89
CA PRO A 186 12.27 -11.45 -21.37
C PRO A 186 13.18 -10.92 -22.48
N GLY A 187 13.31 -11.64 -23.60
CA GLY A 187 14.07 -11.21 -24.78
C GLY A 187 13.51 -9.96 -25.47
N ALA A 188 12.18 -9.74 -25.45
CA ALA A 188 11.56 -8.54 -26.00
C ALA A 188 11.58 -7.37 -25.00
N ARG A 189 11.38 -7.67 -23.72
CA ARG A 189 11.27 -6.65 -22.65
C ARG A 189 12.61 -6.15 -22.11
N VAL A 190 13.73 -6.78 -22.47
CA VAL A 190 15.08 -6.37 -22.03
C VAL A 190 15.42 -4.92 -22.43
N ASP A 191 14.85 -4.43 -23.53
CA ASP A 191 15.07 -3.08 -24.07
C ASP A 191 14.03 -2.05 -23.60
N GLU A 192 13.04 -2.45 -22.82
CA GLU A 192 12.00 -1.58 -22.28
C GLU A 192 12.48 -0.83 -21.02
N TYR A 193 11.79 0.27 -20.69
CA TYR A 193 12.10 1.11 -19.54
C TYR A 193 11.20 0.81 -18.35
N PRO A 194 11.63 1.12 -17.10
CA PRO A 194 10.83 0.87 -15.90
C PRO A 194 9.40 1.44 -15.95
N HIS A 195 9.21 2.61 -16.57
CA HIS A 195 7.89 3.25 -16.64
C HIS A 195 6.89 2.53 -17.57
N GLU A 196 7.37 1.61 -18.41
CA GLU A 196 6.57 0.77 -19.29
C GLU A 196 6.12 -0.53 -18.59
N PHE A 197 6.72 -0.85 -17.43
CA PHE A 197 6.40 -2.03 -16.62
C PHE A 197 5.29 -1.75 -15.60
N SER A 198 4.52 -2.80 -15.26
CA SER A 198 3.58 -2.82 -14.13
C SER A 198 4.33 -2.75 -12.79
N GLY A 199 3.61 -2.47 -11.68
CA GLY A 199 4.22 -2.46 -10.34
C GLY A 199 4.88 -3.80 -9.99
N GLY A 200 4.17 -4.92 -10.20
CA GLY A 200 4.70 -6.26 -10.00
C GLY A 200 5.89 -6.59 -10.89
N MET A 201 5.85 -6.21 -12.17
CA MET A 201 7.00 -6.41 -13.06
C MET A 201 8.23 -5.60 -12.61
N ARG A 202 8.06 -4.35 -12.13
CA ARG A 202 9.18 -3.57 -11.57
C ARG A 202 9.78 -4.24 -10.33
N GLN A 203 8.93 -4.84 -9.49
CA GLN A 203 9.41 -5.61 -8.34
C GLN A 203 10.22 -6.84 -8.78
N ARG A 204 9.71 -7.60 -9.76
CA ARG A 204 10.45 -8.73 -10.37
C ARG A 204 11.80 -8.28 -10.94
N VAL A 205 11.89 -7.10 -11.55
CA VAL A 205 13.17 -6.52 -12.00
C VAL A 205 14.12 -6.22 -10.84
N LEU A 206 13.64 -5.68 -9.70
CA LEU A 206 14.47 -5.50 -8.52
C LEU A 206 15.01 -6.84 -7.98
N ILE A 207 14.16 -7.86 -7.94
CA ILE A 207 14.54 -9.22 -7.56
C ILE A 207 15.61 -9.75 -8.54
N ALA A 208 15.43 -9.56 -9.85
CA ALA A 208 16.40 -9.93 -10.87
C ALA A 208 17.75 -9.24 -10.65
N ILE A 209 17.76 -7.94 -10.30
CA ILE A 209 19.00 -7.21 -9.98
C ILE A 209 19.68 -7.83 -8.75
N ALA A 210 18.92 -8.11 -7.69
CA ALA A 210 19.44 -8.71 -6.46
C ALA A 210 19.99 -10.13 -6.67
N LEU A 211 19.36 -10.90 -7.56
CA LEU A 211 19.69 -12.31 -7.85
C LEU A 211 20.59 -12.50 -9.06
N ALA A 212 20.92 -11.45 -9.82
CA ALA A 212 21.77 -11.53 -11.00
C ALA A 212 23.09 -12.26 -10.72
N CYS A 213 23.61 -12.12 -9.50
CA CYS A 213 24.84 -12.76 -9.06
C CYS A 213 24.66 -14.01 -8.18
N GLN A 214 23.43 -14.52 -8.06
CA GLN A 214 23.04 -15.71 -7.30
C GLN A 214 23.65 -15.70 -5.87
N PRO A 215 23.25 -14.72 -5.04
CA PRO A 215 23.79 -14.57 -3.69
C PRO A 215 23.40 -15.76 -2.80
N ARG A 216 24.21 -16.01 -1.75
CA ARG A 216 23.87 -17.05 -0.76
C ARG A 216 22.93 -16.54 0.33
N VAL A 217 22.92 -15.22 0.57
CA VAL A 217 21.95 -14.56 1.46
C VAL A 217 21.25 -13.45 0.69
N LEU A 218 19.92 -13.47 0.70
CA LEU A 218 19.08 -12.41 0.19
C LEU A 218 18.49 -11.61 1.36
N VAL A 219 18.73 -10.30 1.38
CA VAL A 219 18.07 -9.38 2.31
C VAL A 219 16.87 -8.77 1.59
N ALA A 220 15.66 -9.14 1.97
CA ALA A 220 14.44 -8.63 1.38
C ALA A 220 13.82 -7.57 2.30
N ASP A 221 14.06 -6.28 2.02
CA ASP A 221 13.52 -5.18 2.81
C ASP A 221 12.18 -4.73 2.25
N GLU A 222 11.10 -5.17 2.89
CA GLU A 222 9.71 -4.88 2.50
C GLU A 222 9.43 -5.18 1.01
N PRO A 223 9.68 -6.42 0.54
CA PRO A 223 9.65 -6.76 -0.88
C PRO A 223 8.24 -6.73 -1.50
N THR A 224 7.19 -6.60 -0.70
CA THR A 224 5.79 -6.62 -1.17
C THR A 224 5.08 -5.29 -0.91
N THR A 225 5.77 -4.30 -0.34
CA THR A 225 5.18 -3.00 -0.04
C THR A 225 4.65 -2.33 -1.31
N ALA A 226 3.44 -1.74 -1.22
CA ALA A 226 2.74 -1.06 -2.31
C ALA A 226 2.35 -1.96 -3.51
N LEU A 227 2.33 -3.28 -3.32
CA LEU A 227 1.73 -4.25 -4.24
C LEU A 227 0.33 -4.64 -3.77
N ASP A 228 -0.52 -5.05 -4.69
CA ASP A 228 -1.80 -5.66 -4.33
C ASP A 228 -1.61 -7.11 -3.82
N VAL A 229 -2.62 -7.65 -3.15
CA VAL A 229 -2.54 -8.96 -2.47
C VAL A 229 -2.21 -10.12 -3.41
N THR A 230 -2.68 -10.11 -4.67
CA THR A 230 -2.37 -11.20 -5.62
C THR A 230 -0.93 -11.09 -6.11
N ILE A 231 -0.44 -9.89 -6.43
CA ILE A 231 0.95 -9.68 -6.80
C ILE A 231 1.88 -9.93 -5.61
N GLN A 232 1.50 -9.55 -4.39
CA GLN A 232 2.25 -9.85 -3.17
C GLN A 232 2.45 -11.37 -3.03
N ALA A 233 1.38 -12.16 -3.08
CA ALA A 233 1.47 -13.62 -2.99
C ALA A 233 2.43 -14.19 -4.07
N GLN A 234 2.28 -13.76 -5.32
CA GLN A 234 3.19 -14.18 -6.41
C GLN A 234 4.66 -13.83 -6.19
N ILE A 235 4.95 -12.71 -5.53
CA ILE A 235 6.33 -12.29 -5.24
C ILE A 235 6.91 -13.10 -4.08
N LEU A 236 6.09 -13.44 -3.08
CA LEU A 236 6.50 -14.31 -1.97
C LEU A 236 6.77 -15.73 -2.48
N ASP A 237 5.83 -16.32 -3.22
CA ASP A 237 6.00 -17.62 -3.87
C ASP A 237 7.28 -17.65 -4.74
N LEU A 238 7.53 -16.57 -5.49
CA LEU A 238 8.74 -16.44 -6.29
C LEU A 238 10.02 -16.45 -5.43
N ILE A 239 10.03 -15.76 -4.29
CA ILE A 239 11.20 -15.72 -3.41
C ILE A 239 11.44 -17.10 -2.80
N ASP A 240 10.37 -17.81 -2.42
CA ASP A 240 10.42 -19.15 -1.84
C ASP A 240 10.90 -20.18 -2.87
N ASP A 241 10.35 -20.17 -4.09
CA ASP A 241 10.82 -21.01 -5.21
C ASP A 241 12.31 -20.79 -5.48
N LEU A 242 12.75 -19.53 -5.54
CA LEU A 242 14.15 -19.19 -5.75
C LEU A 242 15.02 -19.61 -4.56
N GLN A 243 14.51 -19.56 -3.34
CA GLN A 243 15.20 -20.03 -2.15
C GLN A 243 15.49 -21.53 -2.27
N GLU A 244 14.48 -22.32 -2.63
CA GLU A 244 14.61 -23.76 -2.82
C GLU A 244 15.56 -24.11 -3.97
N ASP A 245 15.40 -23.45 -5.12
CA ASP A 245 16.18 -23.72 -6.33
C ASP A 245 17.66 -23.33 -6.19
N LEU A 246 17.95 -22.21 -5.54
CA LEU A 246 19.31 -21.69 -5.37
C LEU A 246 19.96 -22.13 -4.05
N GLY A 247 19.18 -22.68 -3.11
CA GLY A 247 19.63 -22.98 -1.76
C GLY A 247 20.10 -21.74 -0.99
N MET A 248 19.51 -20.57 -1.28
CA MET A 248 19.85 -19.33 -0.60
C MET A 248 19.17 -19.24 0.78
N SER A 249 19.65 -18.34 1.62
CA SER A 249 19.02 -18.01 2.91
C SER A 249 18.41 -16.62 2.80
N VAL A 250 17.29 -16.38 3.46
CA VAL A 250 16.54 -15.12 3.31
C VAL A 250 16.45 -14.42 4.66
N LEU A 251 16.84 -13.15 4.70
CA LEU A 251 16.48 -12.23 5.78
C LEU A 251 15.33 -11.37 5.29
N MET A 252 14.11 -11.73 5.70
CA MET A 252 12.88 -11.05 5.33
C MET A 252 12.59 -9.94 6.34
N ILE A 253 12.55 -8.68 5.90
CA ILE A 253 12.10 -7.57 6.73
C ILE A 253 10.71 -7.17 6.25
N THR A 254 9.74 -7.23 7.15
CA THR A 254 8.36 -6.84 6.86
C THR A 254 7.71 -6.28 8.12
N HIS A 255 6.63 -5.53 7.93
CA HIS A 255 5.72 -5.14 9.00
C HIS A 255 4.44 -6.00 9.02
N ASP A 256 4.25 -6.86 8.03
CA ASP A 256 3.12 -7.78 7.91
C ASP A 256 3.47 -9.11 8.62
N LEU A 257 2.79 -9.38 9.73
CA LEU A 257 2.96 -10.61 10.50
C LEU A 257 2.32 -11.83 9.81
N GLY A 258 1.31 -11.65 8.96
CA GLY A 258 0.74 -12.75 8.16
C GLY A 258 1.77 -13.30 7.17
N VAL A 259 2.50 -12.40 6.48
CA VAL A 259 3.61 -12.80 5.61
C VAL A 259 4.69 -13.59 6.38
N VAL A 260 5.01 -13.18 7.62
CA VAL A 260 5.97 -13.91 8.45
C VAL A 260 5.45 -15.26 8.94
N ALA A 261 4.17 -15.34 9.31
CA ALA A 261 3.53 -16.59 9.72
C ALA A 261 3.69 -17.68 8.65
N GLU A 262 3.70 -17.26 7.40
CA GLU A 262 3.61 -18.13 6.24
C GLU A 262 4.96 -18.46 5.60
N THR A 263 5.85 -17.46 5.47
CA THR A 263 7.09 -17.59 4.65
C THR A 263 8.35 -17.83 5.48
N CYS A 264 8.31 -17.59 6.80
CA CYS A 264 9.51 -17.60 7.64
C CYS A 264 9.58 -18.85 8.54
N ASP A 265 10.78 -19.42 8.67
CA ASP A 265 11.05 -20.48 9.65
C ASP A 265 11.12 -19.92 11.07
N ARG A 266 11.68 -18.71 11.20
CA ARG A 266 12.00 -18.07 12.47
C ARG A 266 11.72 -16.58 12.40
N VAL A 267 11.27 -16.00 13.51
CA VAL A 267 11.00 -14.56 13.62
C VAL A 267 11.83 -13.92 14.73
N ALA A 268 12.36 -12.74 14.45
CA ALA A 268 12.97 -11.83 15.41
C ALA A 268 12.12 -10.55 15.48
N VAL A 269 11.56 -10.28 16.64
CA VAL A 269 10.70 -9.13 16.91
C VAL A 269 11.55 -7.99 17.47
N MET A 270 11.56 -6.86 16.76
CA MET A 270 12.38 -5.70 17.05
C MET A 270 11.56 -4.55 17.63
N TYR A 271 12.06 -3.95 18.71
CA TYR A 271 11.52 -2.75 19.32
C TYR A 271 12.63 -1.77 19.69
N ALA A 272 12.52 -0.54 19.19
CA ALA A 272 13.40 0.59 19.51
C ALA A 272 14.91 0.25 19.54
N GLY A 273 15.41 -0.34 18.45
CA GLY A 273 16.83 -0.65 18.27
C GLY A 273 17.28 -2.03 18.76
N GLU A 274 16.43 -2.80 19.45
CA GLU A 274 16.77 -4.11 20.01
C GLU A 274 15.82 -5.21 19.54
N ILE A 275 16.33 -6.44 19.44
CA ILE A 275 15.49 -7.64 19.38
C ILE A 275 14.99 -7.91 20.80
N VAL A 276 13.66 -7.91 20.96
CA VAL A 276 13.00 -8.14 22.24
C VAL A 276 12.49 -9.57 22.39
N GLU A 277 12.27 -10.26 21.28
CA GLU A 277 11.86 -11.66 21.26
C GLU A 277 12.27 -12.33 19.96
N GLU A 278 12.65 -13.60 20.02
CA GLU A 278 13.10 -14.38 18.88
C GLU A 278 12.81 -15.85 19.10
N GLY A 279 12.32 -16.54 18.06
CA GLY A 279 12.04 -17.97 18.12
C GLY A 279 11.36 -18.48 16.85
N PRO A 280 11.15 -19.81 16.72
CA PRO A 280 10.41 -20.39 15.60
C PRO A 280 9.06 -19.69 15.44
N VAL A 281 8.64 -19.46 14.19
CA VAL A 281 7.39 -18.73 13.91
C VAL A 281 6.19 -19.38 14.62
N GLU A 282 6.04 -20.70 14.49
CA GLU A 282 4.97 -21.45 15.16
C GLU A 282 4.94 -21.22 16.68
N GLU A 283 6.10 -21.17 17.36
CA GLU A 283 6.18 -20.94 18.80
C GLU A 283 5.81 -19.50 19.17
N ILE A 284 6.29 -18.51 18.42
CA ILE A 284 6.07 -17.09 18.73
C ILE A 284 4.61 -16.68 18.54
N PHE A 285 3.95 -17.19 17.49
CA PHE A 285 2.55 -16.86 17.21
C PHE A 285 1.58 -17.51 18.21
N HIS A 286 1.92 -18.71 18.73
CA HIS A 286 1.07 -19.40 19.70
C HIS A 286 1.39 -19.04 21.17
N ASN A 287 2.66 -18.84 21.51
CA ASN A 287 3.13 -18.61 22.89
C ASN A 287 4.02 -17.35 23.01
N PRO A 288 3.56 -16.15 22.60
CA PRO A 288 4.36 -14.94 22.70
C PRO A 288 4.72 -14.65 24.17
N SER A 289 6.01 -14.56 24.46
CA SER A 289 6.56 -14.43 25.82
C SER A 289 7.03 -13.01 26.15
N HIS A 290 7.05 -12.09 25.18
CA HIS A 290 7.24 -10.67 25.43
C HIS A 290 5.92 -9.89 25.27
N PRO A 291 5.55 -9.03 26.25
CA PRO A 291 4.35 -8.20 26.17
C PRO A 291 4.18 -7.46 24.85
N TYR A 292 5.23 -6.83 24.33
CA TYR A 292 5.18 -6.15 23.02
C TYR A 292 4.75 -7.07 21.87
N THR A 293 5.35 -8.26 21.76
CA THR A 293 5.01 -9.25 20.72
C THR A 293 3.55 -9.68 20.84
N TYR A 294 3.10 -9.98 22.06
CA TYR A 294 1.70 -10.29 22.32
C TYR A 294 0.78 -9.15 21.87
N THR A 295 1.06 -7.90 22.28
CA THR A 295 0.23 -6.75 21.90
C THR A 295 0.27 -6.43 20.38
N LEU A 296 1.37 -6.76 19.69
CA LEU A 296 1.46 -6.65 18.24
C LEU A 296 0.54 -7.66 17.55
N LEU A 297 0.58 -8.93 17.97
CA LEU A 297 -0.32 -9.98 17.47
C LEU A 297 -1.78 -9.65 17.78
N GLU A 298 -2.05 -9.09 18.97
CA GLU A 298 -3.40 -8.66 19.35
C GLU A 298 -3.93 -7.49 18.51
N SER A 299 -3.06 -6.73 17.84
CA SER A 299 -3.43 -5.63 16.95
C SER A 299 -3.82 -6.10 15.54
N LEU A 300 -3.58 -7.37 15.18
CA LEU A 300 -3.95 -7.91 13.88
C LEU A 300 -5.48 -8.08 13.76
N PRO A 301 -6.08 -7.73 12.60
CA PRO A 301 -7.47 -8.05 12.32
C PRO A 301 -7.72 -9.56 12.33
N SER A 302 -8.79 -10.00 12.99
CA SER A 302 -9.20 -11.41 13.06
C SER A 302 -10.72 -11.52 13.17
N GLU A 303 -11.31 -12.63 12.69
CA GLU A 303 -12.76 -12.88 12.74
C GLU A 303 -13.35 -12.78 14.15
N GLU A 304 -12.59 -13.20 15.16
CA GLU A 304 -13.07 -13.30 16.54
C GLU A 304 -13.15 -11.93 17.25
N LYS A 305 -12.61 -10.86 16.66
CA LYS A 305 -12.46 -9.55 17.32
C LYS A 305 -13.37 -8.51 16.69
N GLU A 306 -14.36 -8.07 17.46
CA GLU A 306 -15.20 -6.92 17.13
C GLU A 306 -14.44 -5.59 17.17
N ARG A 307 -13.37 -5.48 17.95
CA ARG A 307 -12.54 -4.27 18.06
C ARG A 307 -11.08 -4.61 18.24
N LEU A 308 -10.20 -3.92 17.53
CA LEU A 308 -8.75 -4.16 17.62
C LEU A 308 -8.18 -3.58 18.92
N THR A 309 -7.15 -4.21 19.47
CA THR A 309 -6.46 -3.73 20.69
C THR A 309 -5.07 -3.19 20.34
N PRO A 310 -4.97 -1.94 19.87
CA PRO A 310 -3.69 -1.36 19.45
C PRO A 310 -2.74 -1.12 20.62
N ILE A 311 -1.45 -1.01 20.32
CA ILE A 311 -0.45 -0.63 21.32
C ILE A 311 -0.54 0.87 21.59
N GLU A 312 -0.91 1.25 22.80
CA GLU A 312 -1.05 2.65 23.19
C GLU A 312 0.29 3.42 23.17
N GLY A 313 0.20 4.73 22.94
CA GLY A 313 1.36 5.64 22.94
C GLY A 313 2.15 5.63 21.64
N ASN A 314 3.38 6.16 21.68
CA ASN A 314 4.30 6.21 20.54
C ASN A 314 5.61 5.51 20.90
N VAL A 315 6.31 4.98 19.90
CA VAL A 315 7.68 4.48 20.06
C VAL A 315 8.54 5.60 20.67
N PRO A 316 9.38 5.31 21.69
CA PRO A 316 10.21 6.31 22.36
C PRO A 316 11.18 7.00 21.40
N ASP A 317 11.59 8.22 21.74
CA ASP A 317 12.63 8.93 20.98
C ASP A 317 13.96 8.17 21.09
N LEU A 318 14.46 7.71 19.95
CA LEU A 318 15.72 6.95 19.84
C LEU A 318 16.97 7.76 20.25
N ILE A 319 16.84 9.06 20.52
CA ILE A 319 17.88 9.89 21.13
C ILE A 319 17.92 9.70 22.66
N ASP A 320 16.75 9.73 23.30
CA ASP A 320 16.59 9.73 24.75
C ASP A 320 15.92 8.41 25.20
N MET A 321 16.63 7.29 24.96
CA MET A 321 16.16 5.95 25.28
C MET A 321 16.02 5.71 26.80
N PRO A 322 14.93 5.06 27.25
CA PRO A 322 14.73 4.75 28.66
C PRO A 322 15.75 3.71 29.17
N GLU A 323 16.06 3.75 30.47
CA GLU A 323 16.85 2.68 31.13
C GLU A 323 15.98 1.44 31.36
N GLY A 324 16.57 0.24 31.27
CA GLY A 324 15.82 -1.02 31.43
C GLY A 324 15.20 -1.50 30.12
N CYS A 325 14.00 -2.08 30.21
CA CYS A 325 13.19 -2.49 29.07
C CYS A 325 12.69 -1.25 28.31
N HIS A 326 13.03 -1.14 27.03
CA HIS A 326 12.61 -0.03 26.20
C HIS A 326 11.08 0.10 26.07
N PHE A 327 10.36 -1.02 26.16
CA PHE A 327 8.90 -1.08 26.08
C PHE A 327 8.18 -0.78 27.40
N ALA A 328 8.90 -0.72 28.54
CA ALA A 328 8.28 -0.50 29.86
C ALA A 328 7.30 0.70 29.95
N PRO A 329 7.53 1.84 29.27
CA PRO A 329 6.59 2.97 29.31
C PRO A 329 5.22 2.69 28.66
N ARG A 330 5.14 1.72 27.75
CA ARG A 330 3.93 1.31 27.02
C ARG A 330 3.40 -0.07 27.46
N CYS A 331 4.18 -0.80 28.25
CA CYS A 331 3.85 -2.15 28.69
C CYS A 331 2.73 -2.11 29.74
N PRO A 332 1.57 -2.75 29.49
CA PRO A 332 0.47 -2.84 30.47
C PRO A 332 0.90 -3.52 31.77
N TRP A 333 1.82 -4.50 31.68
CA TRP A 333 2.31 -5.29 32.80
C TRP A 333 3.64 -4.80 33.38
N ALA A 334 4.02 -3.54 33.12
CA ALA A 334 5.30 -2.99 33.57
C ALA A 334 5.45 -3.05 35.11
N GLN A 335 6.58 -3.59 35.58
CA GLN A 335 6.97 -3.59 37.00
C GLN A 335 8.12 -2.60 37.24
N PRO A 336 8.33 -2.12 38.49
CA PRO A 336 9.43 -1.21 38.81
C PRO A 336 10.82 -1.70 38.39
N GLU A 337 11.02 -3.02 38.37
CA GLU A 337 12.24 -3.69 37.93
C GLU A 337 12.49 -3.52 36.42
N CYS A 338 11.44 -3.34 35.61
CA CYS A 338 11.53 -3.15 34.17
C CYS A 338 12.27 -1.87 33.79
N THR A 339 12.31 -0.85 34.65
CA THR A 339 12.89 0.48 34.35
C THR A 339 14.33 0.64 34.84
N SER A 340 15.03 -0.46 35.14
CA SER A 340 16.38 -0.39 35.71
C SER A 340 17.28 -1.53 35.25
N GLY A 341 18.54 -1.21 34.93
CA GLY A 341 19.54 -2.19 34.53
C GLY A 341 19.40 -2.64 33.08
N GLU A 342 20.08 -3.72 32.72
CA GLU A 342 19.97 -4.40 31.43
C GLU A 342 19.05 -5.60 31.60
N ILE A 343 18.13 -5.81 30.64
CA ILE A 343 17.20 -6.94 30.66
C ILE A 343 17.84 -8.10 29.88
N PRO A 344 18.25 -9.19 30.55
CA PRO A 344 18.88 -10.32 29.87
C PRO A 344 17.83 -11.12 29.09
N TYR A 345 18.29 -11.82 28.05
CA TYR A 345 17.48 -12.85 27.39
C TYR A 345 17.14 -13.98 28.36
N LYS A 346 15.90 -14.42 28.26
CA LYS A 346 15.35 -15.56 28.97
C LYS A 346 14.85 -16.59 27.96
N GLN A 347 15.18 -17.85 28.19
CA GLN A 347 14.69 -18.97 27.39
C GLN A 347 13.25 -19.30 27.77
N HIS A 348 12.43 -19.59 26.76
CA HIS A 348 11.05 -20.05 26.88
C HIS A 348 10.86 -21.35 26.09
N GLY A 349 9.72 -22.00 26.30
CA GLY A 349 9.44 -23.33 25.72
C GLY A 349 10.27 -24.46 26.33
N ASP A 350 10.21 -25.63 25.70
CA ASP A 350 11.04 -26.78 26.06
C ASP A 350 12.54 -26.51 25.73
N ASP A 351 13.48 -27.17 26.42
CA ASP A 351 14.94 -27.04 26.21
C ASP A 351 15.40 -27.29 24.74
N ALA A 352 14.51 -27.83 23.89
CA ALA A 352 14.76 -28.11 22.49
C ALA A 352 14.31 -27.00 21.53
N VAL A 353 13.47 -26.06 21.98
CA VAL A 353 12.96 -24.94 21.19
C VAL A 353 13.83 -23.71 21.47
N ASP A 354 14.37 -23.09 20.42
CA ASP A 354 15.20 -21.89 20.55
C ASP A 354 14.34 -20.63 20.59
N HIS A 355 13.62 -20.44 21.70
CA HIS A 355 12.75 -19.28 21.93
C HIS A 355 13.28 -18.45 23.11
N ARG A 356 13.55 -17.17 22.87
CA ARG A 356 14.08 -16.26 23.89
C ARG A 356 13.42 -14.89 23.86
N SER A 357 13.27 -14.25 25.01
CA SER A 357 12.79 -12.86 25.10
C SER A 357 13.54 -12.01 26.14
N LYS A 358 13.61 -10.69 25.91
CA LYS A 358 14.11 -9.68 26.86
C LYS A 358 12.98 -9.20 27.77
N CYS A 359 12.37 -10.13 28.51
CA CYS A 359 11.33 -9.83 29.48
C CYS A 359 11.70 -10.41 30.86
N ILE A 360 11.42 -9.64 31.93
CA ILE A 360 11.61 -10.14 33.29
C ILE A 360 10.48 -11.08 33.73
N LEU A 361 9.33 -11.00 33.07
CA LEU A 361 8.15 -11.80 33.40
C LEU A 361 8.36 -13.26 32.93
N ASP A 362 7.89 -14.22 33.74
CA ASP A 362 7.76 -15.63 33.34
C ASP A 362 6.50 -15.85 32.49
N ASP A 363 5.45 -15.11 32.81
CA ASP A 363 4.14 -15.14 32.18
C ASP A 363 3.41 -13.84 32.56
N PHE A 364 2.39 -13.46 31.79
CA PHE A 364 1.56 -12.29 32.06
C PHE A 364 0.09 -12.60 31.79
N ASP A 365 -0.80 -11.97 32.55
CA ASP A 365 -2.24 -12.20 32.45
C ASP A 365 -2.77 -11.52 31.18
N THR A 366 -2.99 -12.30 30.12
CA THR A 366 -3.49 -11.82 28.83
C THR A 366 -4.90 -11.24 28.95
N ASP A 367 -5.71 -11.71 29.91
CA ASP A 367 -7.05 -11.18 30.16
C ASP A 367 -7.03 -9.71 30.65
N GLU A 368 -5.88 -9.21 31.12
CA GLU A 368 -5.69 -7.81 31.56
C GLU A 368 -5.57 -6.84 30.36
N TYR A 369 -5.26 -7.33 29.17
CA TYR A 369 -5.11 -6.53 27.96
C TYR A 369 -6.34 -6.67 27.06
N GLY A 370 -6.91 -5.55 26.62
CA GLY A 370 -8.15 -5.55 25.83
C GLY A 370 -9.42 -5.81 26.65
N GLY A 371 -9.34 -6.06 27.96
CA GLY A 371 -10.51 -6.25 28.84
C GLY A 371 -11.37 -5.00 29.06
N ASP A 372 -10.87 -3.82 28.67
CA ASP A 372 -11.62 -2.56 28.58
C ASP A 372 -12.21 -2.33 27.17
N ALA A 373 -12.29 -3.36 26.32
CA ALA A 373 -13.18 -3.35 25.17
C ALA A 373 -14.58 -3.03 25.69
N ILE A 374 -14.93 -1.75 25.66
CA ILE A 374 -16.27 -1.24 25.88
C ILE A 374 -17.12 -2.14 25.00
N GLU A 375 -18.06 -2.89 25.60
CA GLU A 375 -19.12 -3.58 24.85
C GLU A 375 -19.63 -2.55 23.84
N SER A 376 -19.21 -2.67 22.57
CA SER A 376 -19.71 -1.78 21.55
C SER A 376 -21.19 -2.11 21.53
N SER A 377 -22.01 -1.10 21.82
CA SER A 377 -23.43 -1.26 21.65
C SER A 377 -23.63 -1.44 20.16
N THR A 378 -23.81 -2.69 19.70
CA THR A 378 -24.32 -3.10 18.38
C THR A 378 -24.21 -1.98 17.36
N GLY A 379 -23.21 -2.06 16.48
CA GLY A 379 -23.00 -1.12 15.37
C GLY A 379 -24.33 -0.63 14.81
N THR A 380 -24.41 0.68 14.56
CA THR A 380 -25.66 1.29 14.09
C THR A 380 -26.10 0.54 12.84
N GLU A 381 -27.17 -0.26 12.93
CA GLU A 381 -27.67 -1.00 11.77
C GLU A 381 -27.88 0.02 10.64
N PRO A 382 -27.22 -0.16 9.48
CA PRO A 382 -27.33 0.80 8.40
C PRO A 382 -28.80 0.99 8.00
N SER A 383 -29.14 2.23 7.67
CA SER A 383 -30.50 2.59 7.27
C SER A 383 -30.84 1.95 5.93
N ASP A 384 -32.11 1.60 5.68
CA ASP A 384 -32.55 1.24 4.32
C ASP A 384 -32.61 2.47 3.36
N THR A 385 -32.15 3.64 3.82
CA THR A 385 -32.18 4.89 3.05
C THR A 385 -30.90 5.05 2.24
N PRO A 386 -30.98 5.09 0.90
CA PRO A 386 -29.80 5.28 0.06
C PRO A 386 -29.28 6.72 0.21
N LEU A 387 -28.02 6.86 0.59
CA LEU A 387 -27.33 8.15 0.64
C LEU A 387 -26.65 8.46 -0.71
N LEU A 388 -26.06 7.45 -1.33
CA LEU A 388 -25.37 7.55 -2.61
C LEU A 388 -25.85 6.44 -3.56
N GLU A 389 -26.32 6.81 -4.74
CA GLU A 389 -26.69 5.87 -5.80
C GLU A 389 -25.84 6.15 -7.05
N VAL A 390 -25.19 5.11 -7.57
CA VAL A 390 -24.32 5.16 -8.74
C VAL A 390 -24.91 4.26 -9.81
N ASP A 391 -25.18 4.84 -10.99
CA ASP A 391 -25.83 4.16 -12.12
C ASP A 391 -24.98 4.37 -13.39
N GLY A 392 -24.41 3.28 -13.90
CA GLY A 392 -23.59 3.23 -15.11
C GLY A 392 -22.44 4.24 -15.12
N MET A 393 -21.83 4.54 -13.96
CA MET A 393 -20.80 5.59 -13.89
C MET A 393 -19.57 5.20 -14.71
N GLN A 394 -19.16 6.10 -15.59
CA GLN A 394 -18.00 5.92 -16.45
C GLN A 394 -16.98 7.02 -16.24
N LYS A 395 -15.70 6.68 -16.31
CA LYS A 395 -14.61 7.64 -16.32
C LYS A 395 -13.51 7.20 -17.27
N TYR A 396 -13.48 7.84 -18.44
CA TYR A 396 -12.43 7.66 -19.44
C TYR A 396 -11.47 8.84 -19.46
N TYR A 397 -10.18 8.55 -19.67
CA TYR A 397 -9.14 9.57 -19.87
C TYR A 397 -8.67 9.53 -21.32
N GLU A 398 -8.77 10.66 -22.02
CA GLU A 398 -8.21 10.82 -23.35
C GLU A 398 -6.68 10.98 -23.23
N GLN A 399 -5.92 10.15 -23.94
CA GLN A 399 -4.49 10.38 -24.08
C GLN A 399 -4.32 11.61 -25.00
N ALA A 400 -3.73 12.69 -24.49
CA ALA A 400 -3.56 13.92 -25.26
C ALA A 400 -2.48 13.72 -26.34
N ASP A 401 -2.89 13.08 -27.44
CA ASP A 401 -2.09 12.99 -28.64
C ASP A 401 -1.88 14.41 -29.21
N GLY A 402 -0.61 14.77 -29.42
CA GLY A 402 -0.24 16.07 -29.94
C GLY A 402 -0.92 16.37 -31.27
N LEU A 403 -0.96 17.65 -31.67
CA LEU A 403 -1.57 18.11 -32.94
C LEU A 403 -1.09 17.36 -34.22
N LEU A 404 0.00 16.60 -34.13
CA LEU A 404 0.55 15.77 -35.20
C LEU A 404 -0.19 14.43 -35.38
N ASP A 405 -0.59 13.76 -34.30
CA ASP A 405 -1.24 12.44 -34.35
C ASP A 405 -2.68 12.50 -34.84
N ARG A 406 -3.38 13.60 -34.54
CA ARG A 406 -4.70 13.92 -35.11
C ARG A 406 -4.70 14.03 -36.65
N PHE A 407 -3.53 14.24 -37.25
CA PHE A 407 -3.36 14.33 -38.71
C PHE A 407 -3.05 12.96 -39.35
N LEU A 408 -2.63 11.97 -38.57
CA LEU A 408 -2.22 10.63 -39.03
C LEU A 408 -3.30 9.56 -38.84
N GLY A 409 -4.41 9.86 -38.20
CA GLY A 409 -5.54 8.93 -38.06
C GLY A 409 -5.26 7.78 -37.08
N ALA A 410 -4.42 8.02 -36.07
CA ALA A 410 -4.35 7.13 -34.92
C ALA A 410 -5.71 7.16 -34.18
N ASP A 411 -6.25 5.99 -33.87
CA ASP A 411 -7.49 5.86 -33.10
C ASP A 411 -7.33 6.54 -31.72
N ASP A 412 -8.36 7.27 -31.27
CA ASP A 412 -8.43 7.90 -29.94
C ASP A 412 -8.27 6.81 -28.88
N ARG A 413 -7.04 6.62 -28.37
CA ARG A 413 -6.78 5.67 -27.28
C ARG A 413 -7.21 6.33 -25.98
N SER A 414 -8.40 5.96 -25.52
CA SER A 414 -8.93 6.37 -24.21
C SER A 414 -8.68 5.28 -23.17
N VAL A 415 -8.15 5.66 -22.01
CA VAL A 415 -7.99 4.75 -20.87
C VAL A 415 -9.33 4.65 -20.16
N LYS A 416 -9.93 3.47 -20.12
CA LYS A 416 -11.19 3.22 -19.41
C LYS A 416 -10.93 2.90 -17.94
N ALA A 417 -10.81 3.93 -17.11
CA ALA A 417 -10.51 3.73 -15.69
C ALA A 417 -11.72 3.27 -14.87
N VAL A 418 -12.94 3.63 -15.29
CA VAL A 418 -14.21 3.13 -14.76
C VAL A 418 -15.15 2.94 -15.95
N ASP A 419 -15.75 1.77 -16.11
CA ASP A 419 -16.48 1.34 -17.31
C ASP A 419 -17.92 0.91 -16.99
N GLY A 420 -18.69 1.79 -16.35
CA GLY A 420 -20.12 1.56 -16.10
C GLY A 420 -20.38 0.81 -14.80
N ILE A 421 -19.95 1.38 -13.67
CA ILE A 421 -20.17 0.76 -12.35
C ILE A 421 -21.52 1.17 -11.75
N ASP A 422 -22.13 0.19 -11.07
CA ASP A 422 -23.42 0.30 -10.39
C ASP A 422 -23.29 -0.15 -8.94
N PHE A 423 -23.65 0.71 -7.99
CA PHE A 423 -23.79 0.34 -6.58
C PHE A 423 -24.54 1.41 -5.80
N THR A 424 -24.97 1.06 -4.59
CA THR A 424 -25.66 1.95 -3.65
C THR A 424 -24.98 1.88 -2.28
N VAL A 425 -24.79 3.04 -1.66
CA VAL A 425 -24.32 3.19 -0.28
C VAL A 425 -25.44 3.76 0.58
N TYR A 426 -25.70 3.13 1.71
CA TYR A 426 -26.77 3.47 2.62
C TYR A 426 -26.31 4.40 3.76
N GLU A 427 -27.22 5.17 4.34
CA GLU A 427 -26.90 6.05 5.48
C GLU A 427 -26.38 5.21 6.68
N GLY A 428 -25.24 5.61 7.24
CA GLY A 428 -24.56 4.92 8.32
C GLY A 428 -23.75 3.68 7.91
N GLU A 429 -23.78 3.25 6.66
CA GLU A 429 -23.03 2.07 6.16
C GLU A 429 -21.55 2.41 5.86
N THR A 430 -20.68 1.42 6.02
CA THR A 430 -19.36 1.36 5.39
C THR A 430 -19.39 0.37 4.23
N LEU A 431 -19.35 0.87 2.99
CA LEU A 431 -19.13 0.04 1.81
C LEU A 431 -17.63 -0.05 1.50
N GLY A 432 -17.07 -1.25 1.58
CA GLY A 432 -15.72 -1.56 1.14
C GLY A 432 -15.62 -1.65 -0.39
N LEU A 433 -14.61 -1.04 -1.00
CA LEU A 433 -14.28 -1.17 -2.42
C LEU A 433 -12.88 -1.73 -2.59
N VAL A 434 -12.79 -2.95 -3.10
CA VAL A 434 -11.55 -3.73 -3.17
C VAL A 434 -11.23 -4.17 -4.60
N GLY A 435 -9.99 -4.57 -4.84
CA GLY A 435 -9.51 -5.04 -6.14
C GLY A 435 -8.02 -4.81 -6.33
N GLU A 436 -7.45 -5.36 -7.39
CA GLU A 436 -6.02 -5.26 -7.73
C GLU A 436 -5.60 -3.80 -7.97
N SER A 437 -4.30 -3.53 -7.89
CA SER A 437 -3.77 -2.20 -8.13
C SER A 437 -4.07 -1.75 -9.57
N GLY A 438 -4.46 -0.49 -9.74
CA GLY A 438 -4.81 0.06 -11.05
C GLY A 438 -6.19 -0.34 -11.61
N CYS A 439 -7.02 -1.09 -10.88
CA CYS A 439 -8.36 -1.48 -11.37
C CYS A 439 -9.38 -0.33 -11.45
N GLY A 440 -9.09 0.84 -10.86
CA GLY A 440 -9.92 2.05 -10.97
C GLY A 440 -10.50 2.61 -9.67
N LYS A 441 -10.25 1.98 -8.50
CA LYS A 441 -10.86 2.34 -7.19
C LYS A 441 -10.74 3.83 -6.83
N SER A 442 -9.52 4.38 -6.78
CA SER A 442 -9.30 5.79 -6.47
C SER A 442 -9.87 6.73 -7.53
N THR A 443 -9.94 6.30 -8.80
CA THR A 443 -10.63 7.04 -9.87
C THR A 443 -12.13 7.06 -9.63
N ALA A 444 -12.74 5.94 -9.25
CA ALA A 444 -14.15 5.86 -8.88
C ALA A 444 -14.43 6.80 -7.70
N GLY A 445 -13.68 6.70 -6.60
CA GLY A 445 -13.82 7.58 -5.43
C GLY A 445 -13.73 9.07 -5.77
N ARG A 446 -12.74 9.48 -6.58
CA ARG A 446 -12.61 10.88 -7.04
C ARG A 446 -13.74 11.32 -7.98
N SER A 447 -14.31 10.39 -8.74
CA SER A 447 -15.41 10.66 -9.67
C SER A 447 -16.73 10.87 -8.96
N LEU A 448 -17.00 10.09 -7.90
CA LEU A 448 -18.18 10.26 -7.03
C LEU A 448 -18.23 11.66 -6.40
N LEU A 449 -17.07 12.17 -5.97
CA LEU A 449 -16.94 13.51 -5.39
C LEU A 449 -16.86 14.64 -6.43
N HIS A 450 -16.96 14.31 -7.72
CA HIS A 450 -16.77 15.24 -8.83
C HIS A 450 -15.42 16.01 -8.76
N LEU A 451 -14.40 15.42 -8.14
CA LEU A 451 -13.02 15.94 -8.19
C LEU A 451 -12.43 15.70 -9.57
N THR A 452 -12.75 14.54 -10.16
CA THR A 452 -12.58 14.27 -11.58
C THR A 452 -13.92 13.88 -12.17
N PRO A 453 -14.63 14.78 -12.88
CA PRO A 453 -16.00 14.51 -13.31
C PRO A 453 -16.12 13.21 -14.14
N PRO A 454 -17.19 12.41 -13.90
CA PRO A 454 -17.52 11.27 -14.74
C PRO A 454 -17.64 11.67 -16.23
N THR A 455 -17.26 10.75 -17.12
CA THR A 455 -17.50 10.90 -18.58
C THR A 455 -18.90 10.45 -18.98
N GLY A 456 -19.54 9.61 -18.17
CA GLY A 456 -20.88 9.09 -18.38
C GLY A 456 -21.48 8.55 -17.09
N GLY A 457 -22.75 8.15 -17.17
CA GLY A 457 -23.53 7.66 -16.02
C GLY A 457 -24.05 8.77 -15.12
N ARG A 458 -24.58 8.35 -13.96
CA ARG A 458 -25.28 9.20 -13.01
C ARG A 458 -24.79 8.92 -11.59
N VAL A 459 -24.54 9.99 -10.84
CA VAL A 459 -24.22 9.93 -9.41
C VAL A 459 -25.27 10.75 -8.68
N VAL A 460 -26.02 10.12 -7.78
CA VAL A 460 -27.07 10.76 -6.97
C VAL A 460 -26.62 10.75 -5.53
N PHE A 461 -26.55 11.92 -4.90
CA PHE A 461 -26.21 12.08 -3.49
C PHE A 461 -27.38 12.76 -2.76
N SER A 462 -27.89 12.14 -1.69
CA SER A 462 -29.06 12.61 -0.93
C SER A 462 -30.25 12.98 -1.84
N GLY A 463 -30.51 12.14 -2.85
CA GLY A 463 -31.56 12.35 -3.86
C GLY A 463 -31.27 13.42 -4.92
N THR A 464 -30.10 14.08 -4.87
CA THR A 464 -29.68 15.10 -5.83
C THR A 464 -28.70 14.52 -6.84
N ASP A 465 -29.01 14.64 -8.13
CA ASP A 465 -28.13 14.22 -9.23
C ASP A 465 -26.99 15.24 -9.43
N LEU A 466 -25.75 14.78 -9.27
CA LEU A 466 -24.55 15.62 -9.34
C LEU A 466 -24.13 15.93 -10.78
N SER A 467 -24.53 15.12 -11.78
CA SER A 467 -24.09 15.25 -13.17
C SER A 467 -24.55 16.56 -13.83
N GLY A 468 -25.62 17.18 -13.32
CA GLY A 468 -26.20 18.41 -13.85
C GLY A 468 -25.84 19.69 -13.10
N LEU A 469 -25.12 19.60 -11.99
CA LEU A 469 -24.86 20.73 -11.10
C LEU A 469 -23.77 21.67 -11.64
N ASP A 470 -23.92 22.96 -11.40
CA ASP A 470 -22.87 23.93 -11.70
C ASP A 470 -21.74 23.92 -10.65
N SER A 471 -20.72 24.76 -10.86
CA SER A 471 -19.54 24.78 -9.97
C SER A 471 -19.86 25.20 -8.53
N ASP A 472 -20.86 26.06 -8.34
CA ASP A 472 -21.22 26.58 -7.02
C ASP A 472 -22.14 25.60 -6.28
N GLU A 473 -23.06 24.94 -7.00
CA GLU A 473 -23.86 23.84 -6.48
C GLU A 473 -22.98 22.64 -6.07
N LEU A 474 -22.00 22.26 -6.89
CA LEU A 474 -21.03 21.21 -6.55
C LEU A 474 -20.17 21.59 -5.33
N ARG A 475 -19.80 22.87 -5.19
CA ARG A 475 -19.07 23.35 -4.00
C ARG A 475 -19.91 23.24 -2.72
N ALA A 476 -21.22 23.41 -2.83
CA ALA A 476 -22.13 23.21 -1.71
C ALA A 476 -22.20 21.72 -1.34
N MET A 477 -22.39 20.83 -2.32
CA MET A 477 -22.42 19.37 -2.11
C MET A 477 -21.12 18.82 -1.52
N ARG A 478 -19.96 19.37 -1.92
CA ARG A 478 -18.66 19.01 -1.33
C ARG A 478 -18.52 19.38 0.14
N ARG A 479 -19.43 20.14 0.75
CA ARG A 479 -19.42 20.28 2.23
C ARG A 479 -19.84 18.97 2.90
N ASP A 480 -20.81 18.31 2.29
CA ASP A 480 -21.46 17.11 2.82
C ASP A 480 -20.73 15.83 2.36
N MET A 481 -19.83 15.95 1.37
CA MET A 481 -19.01 14.85 0.85
C MET A 481 -17.51 15.19 0.91
N GLN A 482 -16.72 14.38 1.61
CA GLN A 482 -15.28 14.62 1.82
C GLN A 482 -14.42 13.41 1.45
N MET A 483 -13.11 13.62 1.36
CA MET A 483 -12.14 12.56 1.01
C MET A 483 -10.98 12.54 2.00
N ILE A 484 -10.61 11.33 2.43
CA ILE A 484 -9.32 11.03 3.04
C ILE A 484 -8.45 10.43 1.94
N PHE A 485 -7.27 11.00 1.70
CA PHE A 485 -6.38 10.60 0.61
C PHE A 485 -5.35 9.56 1.08
N GLN A 486 -4.94 8.69 0.15
CA GLN A 486 -3.98 7.58 0.33
C GLN A 486 -2.64 8.00 0.96
N ASP A 487 -2.02 9.09 0.48
CA ASP A 487 -0.79 9.61 1.09
C ASP A 487 -1.04 10.95 1.80
N PRO A 488 -0.95 10.99 3.14
CA PRO A 488 -0.99 12.22 3.92
C PRO A 488 0.04 13.25 3.47
N LEU A 489 1.24 12.85 3.06
CA LEU A 489 2.29 13.79 2.70
C LEU A 489 1.98 14.51 1.38
N SER A 490 1.45 13.78 0.40
CA SER A 490 0.99 14.37 -0.87
C SER A 490 -0.22 15.28 -0.71
N SER A 491 -1.07 15.03 0.29
CA SER A 491 -2.31 15.78 0.50
C SER A 491 -2.18 16.96 1.48
N LEU A 492 -1.14 17.00 2.29
CA LEU A 492 -0.84 18.08 3.24
C LEU A 492 0.17 19.08 2.67
N ASP A 493 -0.12 20.38 2.68
CA ASP A 493 0.90 21.39 2.32
C ASP A 493 1.99 21.42 3.42
N PRO A 494 3.25 21.10 3.10
CA PRO A 494 4.33 21.03 4.09
C PRO A 494 4.65 22.39 4.74
N ARG A 495 4.12 23.49 4.19
CA ARG A 495 4.29 24.86 4.69
C ARG A 495 3.17 25.29 5.63
N MET A 496 2.11 24.49 5.76
CA MET A 496 1.00 24.74 6.66
C MET A 496 1.21 23.99 7.98
N THR A 497 0.85 24.65 9.07
CA THR A 497 0.75 23.99 10.38
C THR A 497 -0.48 23.09 10.43
N VAL A 498 -0.49 22.10 11.33
CA VAL A 498 -1.64 21.22 11.58
C VAL A 498 -2.94 22.01 11.73
N GLY A 499 -2.92 23.06 12.56
CA GLY A 499 -4.09 23.90 12.80
C GLY A 499 -4.54 24.67 11.55
N GLN A 500 -3.62 25.07 10.67
CA GLN A 500 -3.97 25.71 9.39
C GLN A 500 -4.56 24.71 8.41
N THR A 501 -4.02 23.49 8.34
CA THR A 501 -4.53 22.41 7.51
C THR A 501 -5.97 22.05 7.85
N ILE A 502 -6.25 21.79 9.13
CA ILE A 502 -7.60 21.42 9.59
C ILE A 502 -8.57 22.60 9.42
N ARG A 503 -8.08 23.85 9.50
CA ARG A 503 -8.90 25.04 9.29
C ARG A 503 -9.19 25.32 7.82
N GLU A 504 -8.37 24.85 6.89
CA GLU A 504 -8.51 25.18 5.46
C GLU A 504 -9.92 24.91 4.91
N PRO A 505 -10.57 23.75 5.16
CA PRO A 505 -11.94 23.53 4.69
C PRO A 505 -12.95 24.52 5.29
N LEU A 506 -12.77 24.93 6.56
CA LEU A 506 -13.60 25.96 7.20
C LEU A 506 -13.41 27.35 6.60
N ASP A 507 -12.21 27.62 6.05
CA ASP A 507 -11.89 28.85 5.34
C ASP A 507 -12.46 28.83 3.91
N VAL A 508 -12.54 27.65 3.27
CA VAL A 508 -13.10 27.46 1.91
C VAL A 508 -14.63 27.45 1.90
N HIS A 509 -15.25 26.81 2.90
CA HIS A 509 -16.69 26.56 2.93
C HIS A 509 -17.50 27.53 3.80
N ASP A 510 -16.88 28.58 4.35
CA ASP A 510 -17.50 29.69 5.09
C ASP A 510 -18.57 29.31 6.14
N LEU A 511 -18.17 29.26 7.42
CA LEU A 511 -19.06 29.67 8.52
C LEU A 511 -19.44 31.15 8.32
N PRO A 512 -20.69 31.58 8.57
CA PRO A 512 -21.20 32.89 8.17
C PRO A 512 -20.25 34.02 8.56
N VAL A 513 -19.78 34.74 7.53
CA VAL A 513 -18.99 35.96 7.64
C VAL A 513 -19.95 37.14 7.69
N SER A 514 -19.65 38.13 8.54
CA SER A 514 -20.41 39.38 8.61
C SER A 514 -20.39 40.10 7.26
N ASP A 515 -21.55 40.48 6.74
CA ASP A 515 -21.68 41.27 5.51
C ASP A 515 -21.35 42.75 5.82
N PRO A 516 -20.30 43.34 5.22
CA PRO A 516 -19.90 44.72 5.48
C PRO A 516 -20.95 45.77 5.06
N ASP A 517 -21.96 45.38 4.27
CA ASP A 517 -23.07 46.25 3.88
C ASP A 517 -24.26 46.17 4.85
N VAL A 518 -24.24 45.27 5.84
CA VAL A 518 -25.27 45.13 6.88
C VAL A 518 -24.95 46.02 8.08
N ARG A 519 -25.97 46.69 8.63
CA ARG A 519 -25.85 47.50 9.83
C ARG A 519 -26.38 46.82 11.08
N GLY A 520 -25.62 46.91 12.16
CA GLY A 520 -26.04 46.47 13.48
C GLY A 520 -26.94 47.50 14.16
N GLU A 521 -28.14 47.10 14.54
CA GLU A 521 -29.08 47.88 15.34
C GLU A 521 -29.42 47.14 16.64
N ALA A 522 -29.91 47.90 17.63
CA ALA A 522 -30.34 47.34 18.90
C ALA A 522 -31.77 47.80 19.22
N ASP A 523 -32.66 46.84 19.47
CA ASP A 523 -33.98 47.08 20.02
C ASP A 523 -33.89 47.04 21.55
N VAL A 524 -34.09 48.20 22.18
CA VAL A 524 -33.77 48.39 23.60
C VAL A 524 -35.04 48.51 24.45
N THR A 525 -35.15 47.67 25.48
CA THR A 525 -36.15 47.83 26.55
C THR A 525 -35.45 48.31 27.83
N VAL A 526 -35.87 49.48 28.34
CA VAL A 526 -35.27 50.09 29.54
C VAL A 526 -36.27 50.12 30.69
N THR A 527 -35.86 49.67 31.87
CA THR A 527 -36.66 49.71 33.10
C THR A 527 -35.84 50.30 34.25
N GLY A 528 -36.42 51.23 35.03
CA GLY A 528 -35.80 51.76 36.25
C GLY A 528 -34.81 52.93 36.07
N ILE A 529 -34.56 53.37 34.83
CA ILE A 529 -33.84 54.61 34.49
C ILE A 529 -34.54 55.31 33.31
N ASP A 530 -34.36 56.61 33.18
CA ASP A 530 -34.87 57.37 32.03
C ASP A 530 -34.20 56.88 30.73
N ALA A 531 -34.98 56.56 29.71
CA ALA A 531 -34.49 55.99 28.46
C ALA A 531 -33.52 56.95 27.74
N GLU A 532 -33.66 58.26 27.93
CA GLU A 532 -32.72 59.26 27.37
C GLU A 532 -31.30 59.18 27.96
N ARG A 533 -31.12 58.41 29.05
CA ARG A 533 -29.83 58.21 29.74
C ARG A 533 -29.20 56.85 29.42
N VAL A 534 -29.79 56.08 28.51
CA VAL A 534 -29.28 54.78 28.08
C VAL A 534 -28.91 54.87 26.60
N SER A 535 -27.64 54.65 26.28
CA SER A 535 -27.18 54.54 24.89
C SER A 535 -26.75 53.12 24.61
N VAL A 536 -27.36 52.49 23.60
CA VAL A 536 -27.01 51.14 23.16
C VAL A 536 -26.51 51.22 21.72
N THR A 537 -25.40 50.56 21.44
CA THR A 537 -24.84 50.40 20.09
C THR A 537 -24.64 48.93 19.81
N ALA A 538 -24.92 48.50 18.58
CA ALA A 538 -24.67 47.14 18.12
C ALA A 538 -23.56 47.18 17.06
N SER A 539 -22.62 46.24 17.13
CA SER A 539 -21.62 46.03 16.08
C SER A 539 -22.31 45.60 14.78
N ASP A 540 -21.79 46.02 13.63
CA ASP A 540 -22.28 45.54 12.33
C ASP A 540 -22.08 44.02 12.18
N GLU A 541 -21.11 43.45 12.90
CA GLU A 541 -20.78 42.01 12.88
C GLU A 541 -21.80 41.10 13.58
N ILE A 542 -22.84 41.64 14.23
CA ILE A 542 -23.87 40.81 14.90
C ILE A 542 -24.74 40.03 13.91
N ASP A 543 -24.76 40.44 12.64
CA ASP A 543 -25.48 39.79 11.54
C ASP A 543 -25.08 38.32 11.37
N ALA A 544 -23.82 38.00 11.64
CA ALA A 544 -23.29 36.63 11.67
C ALA A 544 -23.91 35.75 12.78
N ILE A 545 -24.63 36.35 13.74
CA ILE A 545 -25.28 35.67 14.87
C ILE A 545 -26.81 35.70 14.76
N VAL A 546 -27.39 36.87 14.45
CA VAL A 546 -28.86 37.08 14.48
C VAL A 546 -29.52 37.08 13.09
N GLY A 547 -28.71 36.97 12.03
CA GLY A 547 -29.17 37.16 10.65
C GLY A 547 -29.50 38.62 10.36
N SER A 548 -29.86 38.93 9.11
CA SER A 548 -30.26 40.28 8.72
C SER A 548 -31.57 40.29 7.93
N SER A 549 -32.27 41.42 7.96
CA SER A 549 -33.46 41.68 7.16
C SER A 549 -33.39 43.08 6.59
N ASN A 550 -33.45 43.20 5.26
CA ASN A 550 -33.29 44.47 4.54
C ASN A 550 -31.96 45.22 4.83
N GLY A 551 -30.87 44.49 5.06
CA GLY A 551 -29.55 45.09 5.33
C GLY A 551 -29.37 45.58 6.77
N VAL A 552 -30.21 45.13 7.70
CA VAL A 552 -30.13 45.46 9.12
C VAL A 552 -30.20 44.19 9.96
N ALA A 553 -29.29 44.04 10.91
CA ALA A 553 -29.30 43.00 11.93
C ALA A 553 -29.66 43.63 13.28
N THR A 554 -30.67 43.09 13.98
CA THR A 554 -31.24 43.74 15.17
C THR A 554 -31.04 42.89 16.42
N ALA A 555 -30.28 43.38 17.39
CA ALA A 555 -30.09 42.74 18.69
C ALA A 555 -31.15 43.18 19.70
N THR A 556 -31.77 42.24 20.41
CA THR A 556 -32.68 42.58 21.53
C THR A 556 -31.88 42.80 22.82
N VAL A 557 -32.02 43.99 23.43
CA VAL A 557 -31.28 44.38 24.64
C VAL A 557 -32.23 44.85 25.73
N THR A 558 -32.13 44.26 26.92
CA THR A 558 -32.90 44.70 28.09
C THR A 558 -31.98 45.28 29.14
N VAL A 559 -32.21 46.54 29.53
CA VAL A 559 -31.46 47.25 30.58
C VAL A 559 -32.38 47.51 31.77
N THR A 560 -32.01 46.99 32.94
CA THR A 560 -32.76 47.16 34.19
C THR A 560 -31.88 47.85 35.22
N VAL A 561 -32.37 48.94 35.81
CA VAL A 561 -31.69 49.64 36.91
C VAL A 561 -32.56 49.59 38.16
N ALA A 562 -32.11 48.88 39.19
CA ALA A 562 -32.81 48.75 40.46
C ALA A 562 -31.83 48.90 41.63
N ASP A 563 -32.21 49.66 42.66
CA ASP A 563 -31.41 49.86 43.88
C ASP A 563 -29.93 50.30 43.65
N GLY A 564 -29.65 50.97 42.53
CA GLY A 564 -28.30 51.42 42.15
C GLY A 564 -27.45 50.37 41.45
N GLU A 565 -27.99 49.20 41.13
CA GLU A 565 -27.39 48.15 40.30
C GLU A 565 -27.94 48.22 38.87
N VAL A 566 -27.11 47.81 37.89
CA VAL A 566 -27.43 47.83 36.46
C VAL A 566 -27.27 46.41 35.93
N ASP A 567 -28.38 45.82 35.49
CA ASP A 567 -28.43 44.52 34.84
C ASP A 567 -28.73 44.70 33.35
N VAL A 568 -27.92 44.08 32.50
CA VAL A 568 -28.09 44.09 31.04
C VAL A 568 -28.22 42.66 30.55
N ALA A 569 -29.32 42.37 29.87
CA ALA A 569 -29.57 41.08 29.23
C ALA A 569 -29.58 41.26 27.71
N VAL A 570 -28.86 40.37 27.02
CA VAL A 570 -28.85 40.22 25.56
C VAL A 570 -29.15 38.76 25.21
N GLU A 571 -29.44 38.47 23.94
CA GLU A 571 -29.60 37.09 23.46
C GLU A 571 -28.36 36.23 23.80
N GLU A 572 -28.56 34.92 24.04
CA GLU A 572 -27.52 34.00 24.57
C GLU A 572 -26.23 33.95 23.73
N ARG A 573 -26.27 34.41 22.49
CA ARG A 573 -25.16 34.34 21.51
C ARG A 573 -24.44 35.69 21.29
N LEU A 574 -24.84 36.74 22.01
CA LEU A 574 -24.26 38.08 21.96
C LEU A 574 -23.54 38.42 23.27
N ARG A 575 -22.56 39.32 23.23
CA ARG A 575 -21.89 39.87 24.41
C ARG A 575 -22.26 41.34 24.58
N ALA A 576 -22.41 41.78 25.83
CA ALA A 576 -22.68 43.17 26.18
C ALA A 576 -21.55 43.73 27.06
N GLU A 577 -20.86 44.74 26.56
CA GLU A 577 -19.96 45.57 27.36
C GLU A 577 -20.77 46.74 27.95
N VAL A 578 -20.73 46.90 29.27
CA VAL A 578 -21.55 47.89 29.99
C VAL A 578 -20.66 48.89 30.71
N GLU A 579 -20.80 50.17 30.39
CA GLU A 579 -20.20 51.29 31.13
C GLU A 579 -21.31 52.05 31.87
N VAL A 580 -21.09 52.31 33.16
CA VAL A 580 -22.09 52.95 34.03
C VAL A 580 -21.52 54.25 34.60
N GLU A 581 -22.18 55.37 34.33
CA GLU A 581 -21.88 56.67 34.92
C GLU A 581 -22.68 56.87 36.21
N ARG A 582 -22.03 57.37 37.27
CA ARG A 582 -22.65 57.55 38.59
C ARG A 582 -22.39 58.94 39.17
N GLU A 583 -23.41 59.54 39.76
CA GLU A 583 -23.31 60.73 40.62
C GLU A 583 -23.72 60.35 42.06
N GLY A 584 -22.75 59.95 42.88
CA GLY A 584 -23.03 59.35 44.19
C GLY A 584 -23.61 57.94 44.05
N ASP A 585 -24.73 57.66 44.72
CA ASP A 585 -25.42 56.36 44.65
C ASP A 585 -26.45 56.28 43.51
N VAL A 586 -26.56 57.32 42.68
CA VAL A 586 -27.53 57.41 41.58
C VAL A 586 -26.83 57.14 40.24
N VAL A 587 -27.35 56.20 39.46
CA VAL A 587 -26.91 55.96 38.08
C VAL A 587 -27.36 57.12 37.20
N SER A 588 -26.38 57.86 36.64
CA SER A 588 -26.61 59.04 35.81
C SER A 588 -26.64 58.72 34.32
N GLY A 589 -26.04 57.60 33.90
CA GLY A 589 -26.05 57.12 32.52
C GLY A 589 -25.58 55.66 32.39
N VAL A 590 -26.04 54.97 31.35
CA VAL A 590 -25.63 53.60 31.02
C VAL A 590 -25.31 53.52 29.52
N THR A 591 -24.10 53.08 29.19
CA THR A 591 -23.68 52.81 27.81
C THR A 591 -23.51 51.32 27.63
N VAL A 592 -24.22 50.74 26.67
CA VAL A 592 -24.12 49.32 26.32
C VAL A 592 -23.58 49.19 24.90
N ARG A 593 -22.50 48.43 24.72
CA ARG A 593 -22.03 48.01 23.40
C ARG A 593 -22.28 46.51 23.24
N VAL A 594 -23.07 46.16 22.23
CA VAL A 594 -23.37 44.78 21.87
C VAL A 594 -22.43 44.34 20.76
N THR A 595 -21.73 43.25 20.98
CA THR A 595 -20.82 42.62 20.01
C THR A 595 -21.23 41.18 19.78
N PRO A 596 -20.78 40.55 18.69
CA PRO A 596 -20.87 39.10 18.57
C PRO A 596 -20.26 38.43 19.79
N GLY A 597 -20.71 37.22 20.13
CA GLY A 597 -19.91 36.31 20.96
C GLY A 597 -18.56 35.99 20.31
N ASP A 598 -17.94 34.84 20.65
CA ASP A 598 -16.64 34.45 20.10
C ASP A 598 -16.53 34.72 18.58
N SER A 599 -15.48 35.44 18.18
CA SER A 599 -15.23 35.83 16.78
C SER A 599 -15.20 34.62 15.84
N THR A 600 -15.42 34.80 14.54
CA THR A 600 -15.32 33.71 13.55
C THR A 600 -13.98 32.96 13.65
N SER A 601 -12.89 33.70 13.89
CA SER A 601 -11.55 33.14 14.13
C SER A 601 -11.48 32.28 15.40
N GLU A 602 -12.11 32.71 16.49
CA GLU A 602 -12.18 31.93 17.75
C GLU A 602 -13.09 30.70 17.60
N ARG A 603 -14.18 30.79 16.84
CA ARG A 603 -15.05 29.64 16.51
C ARG A 603 -14.29 28.61 15.68
N ARG A 604 -13.61 29.04 14.61
CA ARG A 604 -12.76 28.16 13.78
C ARG A 604 -11.67 27.51 14.61
N ARG A 605 -10.95 28.28 15.44
CA ARG A 605 -9.92 27.72 16.32
C ARG A 605 -10.47 26.71 17.32
N ARG A 606 -11.64 26.97 17.91
CA ARG A 606 -12.32 26.02 18.80
C ARG A 606 -12.71 24.75 18.06
N ARG A 607 -13.27 24.86 16.86
CA ARG A 607 -13.62 23.69 16.03
C ARG A 607 -12.37 22.87 15.71
N VAL A 608 -11.26 23.50 15.33
CA VAL A 608 -9.98 22.80 15.13
C VAL A 608 -9.53 22.09 16.40
N HIS A 609 -9.63 22.70 17.58
CA HIS A 609 -9.28 22.03 18.84
C HIS A 609 -10.20 20.83 19.14
N GLN A 610 -11.51 20.94 18.83
CA GLN A 610 -12.46 19.82 18.97
C GLN A 610 -12.13 18.68 18.01
N LEU A 611 -11.69 19.00 16.79
CA LEU A 611 -11.28 18.01 15.79
C LEU A 611 -9.98 17.31 16.19
N LEU A 612 -8.99 18.07 16.69
CA LEU A 612 -7.75 17.50 17.24
C LEU A 612 -8.06 16.49 18.35
N ASP A 613 -8.92 16.88 19.29
CA ASP A 613 -9.37 16.00 20.38
C ASP A 613 -10.11 14.77 19.85
N ALA A 614 -11.03 14.94 18.88
CA ALA A 614 -11.78 13.85 18.27
C ALA A 614 -10.88 12.81 17.57
N VAL A 615 -9.77 13.23 16.97
CA VAL A 615 -8.81 12.32 16.33
C VAL A 615 -7.66 11.90 17.25
N GLY A 616 -7.72 12.21 18.55
CA GLY A 616 -6.70 11.82 19.53
C GLY A 616 -5.35 12.56 19.39
N LEU A 617 -5.36 13.78 18.86
CA LEU A 617 -4.18 14.65 18.78
C LEU A 617 -4.17 15.68 19.91
N GLU A 618 -2.99 15.95 20.45
CA GLU A 618 -2.80 16.95 21.50
C GLU A 618 -2.96 18.38 20.97
N VAL A 619 -3.53 19.26 21.78
CA VAL A 619 -3.67 20.70 21.44
C VAL A 619 -2.31 21.36 21.18
N GLY A 620 -1.23 20.86 21.80
CA GLY A 620 0.14 21.33 21.56
C GLY A 620 0.67 21.05 20.14
N GLN A 621 0.03 20.15 19.39
CA GLN A 621 0.38 19.83 18.01
C GLN A 621 -0.21 20.84 17.01
N TYR A 622 -1.10 21.74 17.44
CA TYR A 622 -1.75 22.74 16.58
C TYR A 622 -0.76 23.56 15.73
N ASP A 623 0.37 23.97 16.31
CA ASP A 623 1.37 24.81 15.64
C ASP A 623 2.52 23.98 14.99
N ARG A 624 2.46 22.65 15.01
CA ARG A 624 3.46 21.77 14.38
C ARG A 624 3.27 21.68 12.87
N TYR A 625 4.33 21.32 12.17
CA TYR A 625 4.32 21.06 10.73
C TYR A 625 4.25 19.56 10.41
N PRO A 626 3.77 19.14 9.22
CA PRO A 626 3.64 17.72 8.85
C PRO A 626 4.91 16.86 8.99
N HIS A 627 6.09 17.44 8.77
CA HIS A 627 7.37 16.75 8.92
C HIS A 627 7.79 16.53 10.38
N GLU A 628 7.09 17.14 11.34
CA GLU A 628 7.31 16.99 12.78
C GLU A 628 6.35 15.98 13.42
N LEU A 629 5.57 15.27 12.60
CA LEU A 629 4.58 14.27 13.01
C LEU A 629 4.99 12.86 12.57
N SER A 630 4.50 11.84 13.27
CA SER A 630 4.57 10.45 12.82
C SER A 630 3.62 10.18 11.66
N GLY A 631 3.75 9.03 10.98
CA GLY A 631 2.84 8.60 9.90
C GLY A 631 1.38 8.60 10.35
N GLY A 632 1.06 7.89 11.44
CA GLY A 632 -0.28 7.85 12.01
C GLY A 632 -0.81 9.22 12.46
N GLN A 633 0.05 10.10 12.99
CA GLN A 633 -0.35 11.47 13.33
C GLN A 633 -0.70 12.29 12.09
N ARG A 634 0.05 12.14 10.99
CA ARG A 634 -0.29 12.78 9.70
C ARG A 634 -1.64 12.28 9.18
N GLN A 635 -1.90 10.97 9.29
CA GLN A 635 -3.18 10.38 8.91
C GLN A 635 -4.35 10.98 9.71
N ARG A 636 -4.21 11.06 11.04
CA ARG A 636 -5.19 11.70 11.94
C ARG A 636 -5.47 13.16 11.56
N VAL A 637 -4.44 13.91 11.13
CA VAL A 637 -4.64 15.28 10.62
C VAL A 637 -5.45 15.29 9.32
N GLY A 638 -5.20 14.34 8.41
CA GLY A 638 -6.01 14.15 7.20
C GLY A 638 -7.48 13.85 7.51
N ILE A 639 -7.74 12.95 8.46
CA ILE A 639 -9.08 12.62 8.95
C ILE A 639 -9.75 13.87 9.57
N ALA A 640 -9.06 14.58 10.46
CA ALA A 640 -9.57 15.80 11.09
C ALA A 640 -9.90 16.89 10.07
N ARG A 641 -9.12 16.99 8.99
CA ARG A 641 -9.38 17.92 7.88
C ARG A 641 -10.65 17.53 7.13
N ALA A 642 -10.86 16.25 6.81
CA ALA A 642 -12.09 15.79 6.16
C ALA A 642 -13.33 16.07 7.03
N LEU A 643 -13.24 15.86 8.34
CA LEU A 643 -14.33 16.13 9.29
C LEU A 643 -14.58 17.61 9.56
N ALA A 644 -13.75 18.52 9.03
CA ALA A 644 -13.80 19.91 9.44
C ALA A 644 -15.14 20.58 9.16
N VAL A 645 -15.83 20.14 8.10
CA VAL A 645 -17.10 20.69 7.61
C VAL A 645 -18.34 19.86 8.00
N ASP A 646 -18.20 18.89 8.93
CA ASP A 646 -19.28 17.99 9.37
C ASP A 646 -19.95 17.26 8.18
N PRO A 647 -19.20 16.47 7.38
CA PRO A 647 -19.74 15.78 6.20
C PRO A 647 -20.67 14.62 6.60
N ASP A 648 -21.58 14.24 5.69
CA ASP A 648 -22.41 13.03 5.83
C ASP A 648 -21.75 11.81 5.16
N PHE A 649 -20.92 12.04 4.14
CA PHE A 649 -20.25 10.98 3.37
C PHE A 649 -18.74 11.22 3.23
N ILE A 650 -17.94 10.18 3.48
CA ILE A 650 -16.48 10.22 3.35
C ILE A 650 -16.00 9.08 2.44
N VAL A 651 -15.24 9.43 1.41
CA VAL A 651 -14.42 8.47 0.66
C VAL A 651 -13.08 8.33 1.37
N ALA A 652 -12.80 7.16 1.93
CA ALA A 652 -11.52 6.85 2.56
C ALA A 652 -10.65 6.04 1.58
N ASP A 653 -9.75 6.72 0.87
CA ASP A 653 -8.88 6.13 -0.15
C ASP A 653 -7.60 5.60 0.50
N GLU A 654 -7.56 4.30 0.79
CA GLU A 654 -6.46 3.60 1.49
C GLU A 654 -5.96 4.32 2.76
N PRO A 655 -6.84 4.57 3.75
CA PRO A 655 -6.51 5.41 4.90
C PRO A 655 -5.50 4.78 5.87
N VAL A 656 -5.12 3.52 5.66
CA VAL A 656 -4.21 2.76 6.53
C VAL A 656 -2.99 2.19 5.80
N SER A 657 -2.83 2.48 4.50
CA SER A 657 -1.70 1.95 3.75
C SER A 657 -0.37 2.56 4.24
N ALA A 658 0.70 1.76 4.17
CA ALA A 658 2.05 2.12 4.63
C ALA A 658 2.16 2.54 6.11
N LEU A 659 1.22 2.11 6.97
CA LEU A 659 1.29 2.23 8.43
C LEU A 659 1.59 0.85 9.03
N ASP A 660 2.28 0.81 10.17
CA ASP A 660 2.47 -0.44 10.92
C ASP A 660 1.16 -0.92 11.56
N VAL A 661 1.05 -2.23 11.81
CA VAL A 661 -0.17 -2.93 12.28
C VAL A 661 -0.83 -2.24 13.48
N SER A 662 -0.03 -1.83 14.48
CA SER A 662 -0.56 -1.14 15.66
C SER A 662 -1.18 0.21 15.30
N VAL A 663 -0.50 1.02 14.49
CA VAL A 663 -1.05 2.30 14.01
C VAL A 663 -2.27 2.09 13.11
N GLN A 664 -2.28 1.07 12.25
CA GLN A 664 -3.43 0.72 11.43
C GLN A 664 -4.67 0.44 12.31
N ALA A 665 -4.52 -0.43 13.32
CA ALA A 665 -5.57 -0.73 14.29
C ALA A 665 -6.11 0.52 14.99
N GLN A 666 -5.23 1.46 15.37
CA GLN A 666 -5.66 2.73 15.97
C GLN A 666 -6.48 3.61 15.00
N ILE A 667 -6.16 3.59 13.70
CA ILE A 667 -6.88 4.38 12.70
C ILE A 667 -8.24 3.73 12.38
N LEU A 668 -8.31 2.40 12.30
CA LEU A 668 -9.57 1.67 12.09
C LEU A 668 -10.55 1.92 13.24
N ASN A 669 -10.11 1.70 14.48
CA ASN A 669 -10.90 2.02 15.68
C ASN A 669 -11.34 3.49 15.70
N LEU A 670 -10.48 4.42 15.26
CA LEU A 670 -10.83 5.83 15.17
C LEU A 670 -11.94 6.07 14.14
N LEU A 671 -11.88 5.43 12.96
CA LEU A 671 -12.91 5.59 11.93
C LEU A 671 -14.26 5.04 12.42
N GLU A 672 -14.27 3.90 13.11
CA GLU A 672 -15.47 3.35 13.75
C GLU A 672 -16.04 4.29 14.83
N ASP A 673 -15.19 4.77 15.75
CA ASP A 673 -15.60 5.74 16.78
C ASP A 673 -16.20 7.02 16.16
N LEU A 674 -15.64 7.46 15.02
CA LEU A 674 -16.15 8.61 14.29
C LEU A 674 -17.48 8.31 13.59
N GLN A 675 -17.63 7.11 13.02
CA GLN A 675 -18.89 6.62 12.44
C GLN A 675 -20.02 6.69 13.47
N GLU A 676 -19.81 6.08 14.64
CA GLU A 676 -20.79 6.02 15.71
C GLU A 676 -21.11 7.41 16.27
N ARG A 677 -20.09 8.24 16.45
CA ARG A 677 -20.22 9.55 17.08
C ARG A 677 -20.87 10.59 16.17
N PHE A 678 -20.60 10.54 14.87
CA PHE A 678 -21.04 11.55 13.91
C PHE A 678 -22.09 11.04 12.90
N GLY A 679 -22.39 9.74 12.89
CA GLY A 679 -23.33 9.13 11.94
C GLY A 679 -22.81 9.14 10.51
N LEU A 680 -21.50 8.94 10.32
CA LEU A 680 -20.85 9.03 9.02
C LEU A 680 -21.16 7.81 8.15
N THR A 681 -21.24 8.01 6.84
CA THR A 681 -21.22 6.94 5.84
C THR A 681 -19.86 6.91 5.16
N TYR A 682 -19.30 5.71 4.97
CA TYR A 682 -17.99 5.52 4.36
C TYR A 682 -18.08 4.75 3.04
N LEU A 683 -17.32 5.23 2.05
CA LEU A 683 -16.77 4.36 0.99
C LEU A 683 -15.31 4.09 1.35
N PHE A 684 -15.02 2.88 1.82
CA PHE A 684 -13.69 2.48 2.27
C PHE A 684 -12.95 1.75 1.16
N ILE A 685 -11.93 2.38 0.57
CA ILE A 685 -11.11 1.79 -0.49
C ILE A 685 -9.86 1.21 0.16
N ALA A 686 -9.59 -0.07 -0.06
CA ALA A 686 -8.35 -0.72 0.35
C ALA A 686 -7.94 -1.82 -0.63
N HIS A 687 -6.67 -2.21 -0.57
CA HIS A 687 -6.16 -3.42 -1.21
C HIS A 687 -6.07 -4.60 -0.24
N ASP A 688 -6.06 -4.34 1.07
CA ASP A 688 -6.05 -5.35 2.12
C ASP A 688 -7.49 -5.74 2.49
N LEU A 689 -7.85 -6.98 2.18
CA LEU A 689 -9.15 -7.57 2.46
C LEU A 689 -9.36 -7.87 3.95
N SER A 690 -8.31 -8.15 4.73
CA SER A 690 -8.41 -8.36 6.19
C SER A 690 -8.85 -7.07 6.90
N VAL A 691 -8.34 -5.92 6.44
CA VAL A 691 -8.80 -4.61 6.91
C VAL A 691 -10.25 -4.35 6.48
N VAL A 692 -10.60 -4.63 5.23
CA VAL A 692 -11.96 -4.42 4.70
C VAL A 692 -12.98 -5.25 5.47
N ARG A 693 -12.62 -6.50 5.78
CA ARG A 693 -13.46 -7.42 6.55
C ARG A 693 -13.82 -6.86 7.93
N HIS A 694 -12.89 -6.16 8.56
CA HIS A 694 -13.07 -5.62 9.90
C HIS A 694 -14.00 -4.40 9.92
N ILE A 695 -13.87 -3.49 8.95
CA ILE A 695 -14.55 -2.17 9.00
C ILE A 695 -15.82 -2.08 8.12
N SER A 696 -15.99 -2.96 7.14
CA SER A 696 -17.06 -2.82 6.13
C SER A 696 -18.28 -3.67 6.46
N ASP A 697 -19.48 -3.12 6.25
CA ASP A 697 -20.74 -3.88 6.31
C ASP A 697 -20.95 -4.71 5.04
N ARG A 698 -20.56 -4.14 3.90
CA ARG A 698 -20.65 -4.74 2.56
C ARG A 698 -19.36 -4.50 1.80
N VAL A 699 -19.07 -5.37 0.85
CA VAL A 699 -17.88 -5.28 -0.01
C VAL A 699 -18.29 -5.32 -1.47
N ALA A 700 -17.74 -4.40 -2.26
CA ALA A 700 -17.80 -4.39 -3.71
C ALA A 700 -16.41 -4.69 -4.28
N VAL A 701 -16.30 -5.71 -5.11
CA VAL A 701 -15.05 -6.15 -5.74
C VAL A 701 -14.97 -5.57 -7.15
N MET A 702 -13.89 -4.87 -7.46
CA MET A 702 -13.66 -4.17 -8.72
C MET A 702 -12.53 -4.79 -9.52
N TYR A 703 -12.78 -5.10 -10.79
CA TYR A 703 -11.78 -5.58 -11.75
C TYR A 703 -11.84 -4.77 -13.05
N LEU A 704 -10.71 -4.22 -13.48
CA LEU A 704 -10.53 -3.50 -14.75
C LEU A 704 -11.67 -2.52 -15.10
N GLY A 705 -12.03 -1.62 -14.17
CA GLY A 705 -13.05 -0.60 -14.39
C GLY A 705 -14.48 -1.02 -14.04
N GLU A 706 -14.75 -2.29 -13.75
CA GLU A 706 -16.10 -2.84 -13.50
C GLU A 706 -16.24 -3.41 -12.08
N ILE A 707 -17.45 -3.39 -11.53
CA ILE A 707 -17.79 -4.12 -10.31
C ILE A 707 -18.19 -5.53 -10.70
N VAL A 708 -17.47 -6.52 -10.20
CA VAL A 708 -17.69 -7.94 -10.55
C VAL A 708 -18.47 -8.70 -9.50
N GLU A 709 -18.52 -8.21 -8.26
CA GLU A 709 -19.23 -8.86 -7.17
C GLU A 709 -19.53 -7.86 -6.05
N VAL A 710 -20.70 -7.97 -5.44
CA VAL A 710 -21.09 -7.19 -4.26
C VAL A 710 -21.79 -8.11 -3.27
N ALA A 711 -21.47 -8.05 -1.98
CA ALA A 711 -22.18 -8.81 -0.96
C ALA A 711 -22.04 -8.18 0.43
N ALA A 712 -22.78 -8.72 1.41
CA ALA A 712 -22.43 -8.53 2.82
C ALA A 712 -21.03 -9.08 3.08
N THR A 713 -20.28 -8.43 3.97
CA THR A 713 -18.87 -8.79 4.22
C THR A 713 -18.73 -10.26 4.58
N ASP A 714 -19.45 -10.77 5.58
CA ASP A 714 -19.36 -12.18 5.97
C ASP A 714 -19.72 -13.14 4.81
N GLU A 715 -20.76 -12.81 4.03
CA GLU A 715 -21.19 -13.64 2.89
C GLU A 715 -20.14 -13.68 1.77
N LEU A 716 -19.46 -12.55 1.50
CA LEU A 716 -18.40 -12.48 0.50
C LEU A 716 -17.19 -13.35 0.87
N PHE A 717 -16.81 -13.35 2.15
CA PHE A 717 -15.66 -14.12 2.64
C PHE A 717 -15.97 -15.61 2.79
N ASP A 718 -17.19 -15.96 3.19
CA ASP A 718 -17.62 -17.35 3.37
C ASP A 718 -17.98 -18.06 2.05
N ASP A 719 -18.61 -17.36 1.10
CA ASP A 719 -19.10 -17.94 -0.17
C ASP A 719 -18.85 -16.99 -1.37
N PRO A 720 -17.59 -16.70 -1.71
CA PRO A 720 -17.26 -15.88 -2.88
C PRO A 720 -17.69 -16.55 -4.18
N ARG A 721 -18.54 -15.89 -4.96
CA ARG A 721 -19.12 -16.43 -6.20
C ARG A 721 -18.29 -16.14 -7.44
N HIS A 722 -17.62 -14.99 -7.52
CA HIS A 722 -16.82 -14.66 -8.70
C HIS A 722 -15.41 -15.26 -8.59
N PRO A 723 -14.87 -15.96 -9.64
CA PRO A 723 -13.55 -16.58 -9.58
C PRO A 723 -12.39 -15.63 -9.28
N TYR A 724 -12.52 -14.35 -9.64
CA TYR A 724 -11.57 -13.31 -9.25
C TYR A 724 -11.59 -13.04 -7.74
N THR A 725 -12.77 -12.95 -7.14
CA THR A 725 -12.91 -12.75 -5.68
C THR A 725 -12.37 -13.95 -4.91
N GLN A 726 -12.63 -15.17 -5.40
CA GLN A 726 -12.02 -16.38 -4.85
C GLN A 726 -10.49 -16.30 -4.85
N ALA A 727 -9.91 -15.86 -5.97
CA ALA A 727 -8.47 -15.72 -6.08
C ALA A 727 -7.90 -14.61 -5.17
N LEU A 728 -8.57 -13.46 -5.09
CA LEU A 728 -8.20 -12.37 -4.19
C LEU A 728 -8.21 -12.81 -2.72
N LEU A 729 -9.27 -13.51 -2.28
CA LEU A 729 -9.39 -13.99 -0.91
C LEU A 729 -8.35 -15.07 -0.60
N SER A 730 -8.10 -16.00 -1.53
CA SER A 730 -7.08 -17.03 -1.36
C SER A 730 -5.65 -16.47 -1.24
N ALA A 731 -5.41 -15.24 -1.73
CA ALA A 731 -4.11 -14.60 -1.70
C ALA A 731 -3.84 -13.79 -0.41
N ILE A 732 -4.80 -13.72 0.52
CA ILE A 732 -4.63 -13.03 1.80
C ILE A 732 -3.71 -13.87 2.70
N PRO A 733 -2.61 -13.32 3.23
CA PRO A 733 -1.79 -14.01 4.23
C PRO A 733 -2.58 -14.24 5.52
N GLU A 734 -2.63 -15.49 5.99
CA GLU A 734 -3.28 -15.81 7.25
C GLU A 734 -2.28 -15.69 8.41
N PRO A 735 -2.60 -14.98 9.50
CA PRO A 735 -1.72 -14.85 10.66
C PRO A 735 -1.75 -16.10 11.56
N ASP A 736 -1.88 -17.29 10.96
CA ASP A 736 -1.81 -18.60 11.61
C ASP A 736 -0.76 -19.46 10.87
N PRO A 737 0.40 -19.75 11.49
CA PRO A 737 1.43 -20.56 10.85
C PRO A 737 1.03 -22.03 10.63
N ALA A 738 -0.10 -22.48 11.18
CA ALA A 738 -0.64 -23.82 10.95
C ALA A 738 -1.69 -23.87 9.83
N ALA A 739 -2.05 -22.72 9.22
CA ALA A 739 -3.01 -22.66 8.12
C ALA A 739 -2.48 -23.39 6.87
N GLU A 740 -3.38 -24.07 6.13
CA GLU A 740 -3.02 -24.77 4.89
C GLU A 740 -2.86 -23.74 3.75
N THR A 741 -1.66 -23.64 3.17
CA THR A 741 -1.36 -22.73 2.05
C THR A 741 -1.60 -23.35 0.66
N ASP A 742 -1.92 -24.66 0.59
CA ASP A 742 -2.07 -25.43 -0.66
C ASP A 742 -3.32 -25.04 -1.49
N ASP A 743 -4.29 -24.35 -0.91
CA ASP A 743 -5.57 -23.98 -1.57
C ASP A 743 -5.49 -22.64 -2.34
N ARG A 744 -4.30 -22.05 -2.48
CA ARG A 744 -4.08 -20.77 -3.15
C ARG A 744 -4.36 -20.81 -4.65
N ILE A 745 -5.11 -19.82 -5.13
CA ILE A 745 -5.38 -19.64 -6.55
C ILE A 745 -4.41 -18.60 -7.12
N ILE A 746 -3.32 -19.06 -7.71
CA ILE A 746 -2.35 -18.19 -8.37
C ILE A 746 -2.90 -17.74 -9.73
N LEU A 747 -3.12 -16.43 -9.88
CA LEU A 747 -3.55 -15.85 -11.16
C LEU A 747 -2.38 -15.64 -12.10
N GLU A 748 -2.26 -16.48 -13.13
CA GLU A 748 -1.22 -16.34 -14.14
C GLU A 748 -1.42 -15.11 -15.05
N GLY A 749 -0.31 -14.45 -15.40
CA GLY A 749 -0.25 -13.31 -16.31
C GLY A 749 -0.65 -11.96 -15.68
N ASP A 750 -0.25 -10.87 -16.33
CA ASP A 750 -0.53 -9.50 -15.87
C ASP A 750 -1.96 -9.05 -16.12
N VAL A 751 -2.39 -8.06 -15.33
CA VAL A 751 -3.64 -7.32 -15.54
C VAL A 751 -3.65 -6.70 -16.95
N PRO A 752 -4.68 -6.97 -17.78
CA PRO A 752 -4.80 -6.37 -19.10
C PRO A 752 -4.81 -4.84 -19.07
N SER A 753 -4.39 -4.22 -20.17
CA SER A 753 -4.41 -2.76 -20.29
C SER A 753 -5.84 -2.21 -20.29
N PRO A 754 -6.17 -1.20 -19.45
CA PRO A 754 -7.47 -0.52 -19.50
C PRO A 754 -7.70 0.30 -20.78
N ILE A 755 -6.69 0.45 -21.64
CA ILE A 755 -6.83 1.10 -22.96
C ILE A 755 -7.58 0.18 -23.94
N ASN A 756 -7.34 -1.12 -23.85
CA ASN A 756 -7.95 -2.13 -24.70
C ASN A 756 -8.39 -3.31 -23.83
N PRO A 757 -9.46 -3.13 -23.02
CA PRO A 757 -9.94 -4.19 -22.15
C PRO A 757 -10.42 -5.40 -22.96
N PRO A 758 -10.32 -6.63 -22.42
CA PRO A 758 -10.80 -7.82 -23.10
C PRO A 758 -12.28 -7.73 -23.44
N SER A 759 -12.68 -8.27 -24.60
CA SER A 759 -14.09 -8.38 -24.97
C SER A 759 -14.86 -9.34 -24.06
N GLY A 760 -16.16 -9.10 -23.85
CA GLY A 760 -17.00 -9.92 -22.99
C GLY A 760 -16.66 -9.69 -21.53
N CYS A 761 -16.41 -10.77 -20.78
CA CYS A 761 -15.90 -10.70 -19.40
C CYS A 761 -14.45 -10.20 -19.39
N HIS A 762 -14.20 -9.06 -18.72
CA HIS A 762 -12.85 -8.48 -18.60
C HIS A 762 -11.85 -9.43 -17.92
N PHE A 763 -12.30 -10.31 -17.03
CA PHE A 763 -11.45 -11.26 -16.31
C PHE A 763 -11.10 -12.53 -17.11
N ARG A 764 -11.72 -12.76 -18.28
CA ARG A 764 -11.60 -14.03 -19.04
C ARG A 764 -10.16 -14.44 -19.38
N THR A 765 -9.26 -13.47 -19.48
CA THR A 765 -7.86 -13.72 -19.87
C THR A 765 -7.03 -14.31 -18.73
N ARG A 766 -7.51 -14.21 -17.49
CA ARG A 766 -6.86 -14.70 -16.26
C ARG A 766 -7.73 -15.68 -15.47
N CYS A 767 -8.99 -15.84 -15.86
CA CYS A 767 -9.94 -16.71 -15.16
C CYS A 767 -9.55 -18.19 -15.27
N PRO A 768 -9.28 -18.90 -14.15
CA PRO A 768 -9.01 -20.33 -14.17
C PRO A 768 -10.24 -21.15 -14.62
N GLN A 769 -11.44 -20.59 -14.45
CA GLN A 769 -12.73 -21.20 -14.77
C GLN A 769 -13.33 -20.65 -16.09
N VAL A 770 -12.50 -20.17 -17.03
CA VAL A 770 -12.98 -19.71 -18.35
C VAL A 770 -13.80 -20.78 -19.06
N ILE A 771 -15.02 -20.44 -19.50
CA ILE A 771 -16.01 -21.43 -19.93
C ILE A 771 -15.80 -21.84 -21.40
N PRO A 772 -15.51 -23.12 -21.70
CA PRO A 772 -15.38 -23.59 -23.07
C PRO A 772 -16.72 -23.60 -23.81
N PRO A 773 -16.71 -23.60 -25.16
CA PRO A 773 -17.91 -23.86 -25.95
C PRO A 773 -18.60 -25.16 -25.52
N ALA A 774 -19.94 -25.16 -25.46
CA ALA A 774 -20.71 -26.32 -24.99
C ALA A 774 -20.50 -27.61 -25.81
N ASP A 775 -20.00 -27.50 -27.04
CA ASP A 775 -19.68 -28.61 -27.94
C ASP A 775 -18.20 -29.06 -27.88
N LEU A 776 -17.41 -28.49 -26.96
CA LEU A 776 -16.00 -28.79 -26.76
C LEU A 776 -15.82 -29.66 -25.51
N ASP A 777 -15.37 -30.90 -25.70
CA ASP A 777 -14.97 -31.81 -24.60
C ASP A 777 -13.47 -31.66 -24.35
N ILE A 778 -13.11 -30.82 -23.37
CA ILE A 778 -11.74 -30.49 -23.00
C ILE A 778 -11.66 -30.31 -21.48
N GLU A 779 -10.56 -30.75 -20.88
CA GLU A 779 -10.29 -30.50 -19.46
C GLU A 779 -9.98 -29.01 -19.24
N GLN A 780 -10.42 -28.47 -18.09
CA GLN A 780 -10.34 -27.04 -17.81
C GLN A 780 -8.90 -26.49 -17.89
N ALA A 781 -7.93 -27.21 -17.32
CA ALA A 781 -6.52 -26.85 -17.38
C ALA A 781 -5.99 -26.79 -18.83
N ALA A 782 -6.29 -27.82 -19.64
CA ALA A 782 -5.90 -27.84 -21.04
C ALA A 782 -6.56 -26.72 -21.88
N TYR A 783 -7.81 -26.37 -21.55
CA TYR A 783 -8.49 -25.26 -22.22
C TYR A 783 -7.87 -23.91 -21.85
N ARG A 784 -7.47 -23.72 -20.58
CA ARG A 784 -6.78 -22.52 -20.12
C ARG A 784 -5.47 -22.29 -20.88
N GLU A 785 -4.64 -23.33 -21.04
CA GLU A 785 -3.39 -23.23 -21.82
C GLU A 785 -3.65 -22.88 -23.29
N VAL A 786 -4.70 -23.45 -23.90
CA VAL A 786 -5.11 -23.10 -25.27
C VAL A 786 -5.53 -21.64 -25.35
N MET A 787 -6.21 -21.11 -24.32
CA MET A 787 -6.58 -19.70 -24.26
C MET A 787 -5.37 -18.78 -24.08
N ASP A 788 -4.33 -19.20 -23.35
CA ASP A 788 -3.06 -18.46 -23.28
C ASP A 788 -2.33 -18.45 -24.61
N LEU A 789 -2.25 -19.61 -25.27
CA LEU A 789 -1.69 -19.72 -26.61
C LEU A 789 -2.41 -18.79 -27.59
N ARG A 790 -3.75 -18.75 -27.52
CA ARG A 790 -4.56 -17.83 -28.34
C ARG A 790 -4.20 -16.37 -28.11
N GLN A 791 -4.16 -15.94 -26.85
CA GLN A 791 -3.79 -14.56 -26.52
C GLN A 791 -2.38 -14.23 -27.04
N ARG A 792 -1.45 -15.19 -26.98
CA ARG A 792 -0.10 -14.99 -27.50
C ARG A 792 -0.08 -14.84 -29.02
N VAL A 793 -0.85 -15.65 -29.74
CA VAL A 793 -1.03 -15.54 -31.20
C VAL A 793 -1.66 -14.19 -31.57
N GLU A 794 -2.70 -13.77 -30.86
CA GLU A 794 -3.39 -12.48 -31.09
C GLU A 794 -2.47 -11.26 -30.87
N ARG A 795 -1.45 -11.39 -30.01
CA ARG A 795 -0.45 -10.35 -29.72
C ARG A 795 0.84 -10.49 -30.53
N GLU A 796 0.92 -11.46 -31.44
CA GLU A 796 2.13 -11.77 -32.22
C GLU A 796 3.38 -12.02 -31.32
N SER A 797 3.17 -12.69 -30.19
CA SER A 797 4.14 -12.80 -29.08
C SER A 797 4.79 -14.18 -28.91
N LEU A 798 4.62 -15.08 -29.87
CA LEU A 798 5.30 -16.38 -29.83
C LEU A 798 6.73 -16.25 -30.34
N ASP A 799 7.69 -16.76 -29.57
CA ASP A 799 9.10 -16.74 -29.95
C ASP A 799 9.42 -17.87 -30.96
N VAL A 800 9.12 -17.58 -32.22
CA VAL A 800 9.34 -18.50 -33.33
C VAL A 800 10.83 -18.73 -33.57
N GLU A 801 11.70 -17.76 -33.30
CA GLU A 801 13.14 -17.88 -33.55
C GLU A 801 13.79 -18.81 -32.51
N THR A 802 13.48 -18.65 -31.23
CA THR A 802 13.93 -19.59 -30.19
C THR A 802 13.42 -21.02 -30.46
N ALA A 803 12.17 -21.16 -30.90
CA ALA A 803 11.64 -22.47 -31.29
C ALA A 803 12.35 -23.07 -32.52
N ARG A 804 12.77 -22.23 -33.49
CA ARG A 804 13.57 -22.64 -34.65
C ARG A 804 14.95 -23.12 -34.24
N ASP A 805 15.63 -22.39 -33.36
CA ASP A 805 16.95 -22.77 -32.86
C ASP A 805 16.89 -24.09 -32.06
N ALA A 806 15.92 -24.23 -31.17
CA ALA A 806 15.67 -25.47 -30.44
C ALA A 806 15.35 -26.67 -31.36
N ALA A 807 14.63 -26.44 -32.46
CA ALA A 807 14.33 -27.47 -33.45
C ALA A 807 15.57 -27.91 -34.25
N LEU A 808 16.51 -27.00 -34.51
CA LEU A 808 17.79 -27.32 -35.17
C LEU A 808 18.69 -28.18 -34.27
N ASP A 809 18.71 -27.88 -32.96
CA ASP A 809 19.54 -28.60 -31.98
C ASP A 809 19.03 -30.01 -31.66
N ALA A 810 17.71 -30.24 -31.80
CA ALA A 810 17.09 -31.54 -31.59
C ALA A 810 17.29 -32.55 -32.75
N GLY A 811 17.85 -32.11 -33.89
CA GLY A 811 18.06 -32.95 -35.08
C GLY A 811 19.11 -34.06 -34.88
N ASP A 812 18.80 -35.27 -35.34
CA ASP A 812 19.68 -36.46 -35.27
C ASP A 812 21.05 -36.22 -35.96
N PRO A 813 22.20 -36.30 -35.25
CA PRO A 813 23.53 -36.13 -35.85
C PRO A 813 23.89 -37.22 -36.88
N SER A 814 23.08 -38.28 -37.01
CA SER A 814 23.36 -39.44 -37.86
C SER A 814 22.71 -39.40 -39.25
N ALA A 815 21.92 -38.37 -39.56
CA ALA A 815 21.43 -38.14 -40.92
C ALA A 815 22.53 -37.47 -41.77
N GLU A 816 23.32 -38.27 -42.49
CA GLU A 816 24.20 -37.78 -43.55
C GLU A 816 23.39 -36.99 -44.59
N ALA A 817 23.40 -35.67 -44.49
CA ALA A 817 23.00 -34.77 -45.55
C ALA A 817 24.04 -33.65 -45.69
N THR A 818 24.71 -33.69 -46.84
CA THR A 818 25.35 -32.58 -47.53
C THR A 818 24.89 -31.19 -47.06
N VAL A 819 25.82 -30.43 -46.49
CA VAL A 819 25.71 -28.98 -46.33
C VAL A 819 25.46 -28.38 -47.72
N SER A 820 24.22 -28.01 -48.00
CA SER A 820 23.90 -27.09 -49.10
C SER A 820 24.29 -25.68 -48.66
N ALA A 821 24.66 -24.83 -49.62
CA ALA A 821 25.26 -23.50 -49.37
C ALA A 821 24.26 -22.43 -48.88
N ASP A 822 23.07 -22.85 -48.45
CA ASP A 822 22.00 -22.01 -47.96
C ASP A 822 21.75 -22.52 -46.53
N GLY A 823 22.03 -21.72 -45.51
CA GLY A 823 22.02 -22.12 -44.09
C GLY A 823 20.79 -22.94 -43.71
N GLY A 824 21.00 -24.04 -42.96
CA GLY A 824 19.96 -25.01 -42.66
C GLY A 824 18.74 -24.37 -42.01
N THR A 825 17.60 -24.41 -42.69
CA THR A 825 16.30 -24.03 -42.14
C THR A 825 15.71 -25.24 -41.41
N ALA A 826 15.29 -25.07 -40.16
CA ALA A 826 14.57 -26.10 -39.41
C ALA A 826 13.36 -26.62 -40.19
N ASP A 827 13.00 -27.89 -40.00
CA ASP A 827 11.76 -28.44 -40.54
C ASP A 827 10.57 -27.76 -39.86
N ALA A 828 9.61 -27.24 -40.64
CA ALA A 828 8.51 -26.44 -40.10
C ALA A 828 7.67 -27.22 -39.07
N ASP A 829 7.49 -28.53 -39.31
CA ASP A 829 6.78 -29.43 -38.39
C ASP A 829 7.52 -29.54 -37.05
N ALA A 830 8.86 -29.56 -37.06
CA ALA A 830 9.67 -29.60 -35.84
C ALA A 830 9.59 -28.29 -35.04
N VAL A 831 9.49 -27.14 -35.72
CA VAL A 831 9.28 -25.83 -35.08
C VAL A 831 7.89 -25.75 -34.44
N VAL A 832 6.86 -26.22 -35.15
CA VAL A 832 5.49 -26.32 -34.62
C VAL A 832 5.44 -27.22 -33.39
N ASP A 833 6.13 -28.37 -33.43
CA ASP A 833 6.22 -29.27 -32.30
C ASP A 833 6.88 -28.59 -31.08
N LYS A 834 7.94 -27.80 -31.29
CA LYS A 834 8.60 -27.03 -30.22
C LYS A 834 7.71 -25.94 -29.65
N LEU A 835 7.07 -25.13 -30.50
CA LEU A 835 6.12 -24.11 -30.05
C LEU A 835 4.99 -24.73 -29.22
N ARG A 836 4.48 -25.88 -29.63
CA ARG A 836 3.44 -26.58 -28.89
C ARG A 836 3.94 -27.10 -27.55
N GLU A 837 5.11 -27.74 -27.51
CA GLU A 837 5.73 -28.25 -26.27
C GLU A 837 6.02 -27.12 -25.27
N SER A 838 6.40 -25.94 -25.75
CA SER A 838 6.67 -24.76 -24.91
C SER A 838 5.42 -24.10 -24.33
N HIS A 839 4.23 -24.36 -24.89
CA HIS A 839 3.01 -23.62 -24.53
C HIS A 839 1.83 -24.51 -24.10
N LEU A 840 1.91 -25.83 -24.29
CA LEU A 840 0.89 -26.78 -23.88
C LEU A 840 1.55 -27.93 -23.12
N SER A 841 1.34 -28.00 -21.82
CA SER A 841 1.80 -29.12 -20.98
C SER A 841 0.75 -30.24 -20.93
N HIS A 842 -0.53 -29.90 -21.10
CA HIS A 842 -1.62 -30.86 -21.06
C HIS A 842 -1.89 -31.51 -22.43
N THR A 843 -2.34 -32.77 -22.40
CA THR A 843 -2.59 -33.52 -23.63
C THR A 843 -3.93 -33.17 -24.25
N LEU A 844 -3.92 -32.64 -25.47
CA LEU A 844 -5.12 -32.43 -26.26
C LEU A 844 -5.56 -33.70 -27.00
N SER A 845 -6.86 -33.83 -27.25
CA SER A 845 -7.38 -34.88 -28.14
C SER A 845 -6.81 -34.71 -29.57
N PRO A 846 -6.68 -35.78 -30.37
CA PRO A 846 -6.09 -35.68 -31.71
C PRO A 846 -6.77 -34.66 -32.63
N GLU A 847 -8.08 -34.46 -32.45
CA GLU A 847 -8.85 -33.47 -33.21
C GLU A 847 -8.46 -32.04 -32.81
N LEU A 848 -8.42 -31.74 -31.51
CA LEU A 848 -8.09 -30.40 -31.01
C LEU A 848 -6.62 -30.06 -31.24
N ARG A 849 -5.73 -31.03 -31.05
CA ARG A 849 -4.31 -30.90 -31.41
C ARG A 849 -4.13 -30.52 -32.87
N GLY A 850 -4.87 -31.15 -33.79
CA GLY A 850 -4.83 -30.81 -35.21
C GLY A 850 -5.38 -29.41 -35.55
N VAL A 851 -6.15 -28.77 -34.66
CA VAL A 851 -6.52 -27.35 -34.82
C VAL A 851 -5.37 -26.46 -34.39
N VAL A 852 -4.78 -26.72 -33.23
CA VAL A 852 -3.63 -25.97 -32.70
C VAL A 852 -2.44 -26.06 -33.65
N ASP A 853 -2.08 -27.25 -34.12
CA ASP A 853 -0.95 -27.47 -35.03
C ASP A 853 -1.13 -26.64 -36.32
N ARG A 854 -2.34 -26.61 -36.89
CA ARG A 854 -2.64 -25.79 -38.08
C ARG A 854 -2.50 -24.29 -37.81
N ALA A 855 -2.84 -23.81 -36.62
CA ALA A 855 -2.65 -22.41 -36.27
C ALA A 855 -1.16 -22.08 -36.10
N LEU A 856 -0.41 -22.94 -35.42
CA LEU A 856 1.03 -22.78 -35.25
C LEU A 856 1.79 -22.87 -36.60
N GLU A 857 1.33 -23.69 -37.55
CA GLU A 857 1.85 -23.68 -38.92
C GLU A 857 1.71 -22.31 -39.59
N ARG A 858 0.62 -21.57 -39.30
CA ARG A 858 0.41 -20.20 -39.79
C ARG A 858 1.30 -19.19 -39.10
N VAL A 859 1.48 -19.32 -37.78
CA VAL A 859 2.47 -18.53 -37.02
C VAL A 859 3.87 -18.70 -37.60
N VAL A 860 4.32 -19.94 -37.84
CA VAL A 860 5.65 -20.22 -38.42
C VAL A 860 5.79 -19.64 -39.84
N ALA A 861 4.67 -19.50 -40.56
CA ALA A 861 4.57 -18.88 -41.87
C ALA A 861 4.39 -17.35 -41.84
N ASP A 862 4.42 -16.73 -40.64
CA ASP A 862 4.23 -15.29 -40.41
C ASP A 862 2.82 -14.79 -40.80
N ASP A 863 1.80 -15.65 -40.66
CA ASP A 863 0.39 -15.37 -40.94
C ASP A 863 -0.43 -15.44 -39.63
N TRP A 864 -0.20 -14.47 -38.76
CA TRP A 864 -0.77 -14.39 -37.40
C TRP A 864 -2.29 -14.17 -37.40
N ASP A 865 -2.80 -13.40 -38.37
CA ASP A 865 -4.23 -13.18 -38.55
C ASP A 865 -4.97 -14.50 -38.83
N GLU A 866 -4.49 -15.31 -39.78
CA GLU A 866 -5.10 -16.61 -40.08
C GLU A 866 -4.96 -17.58 -38.89
N ALA A 867 -3.82 -17.55 -38.18
CA ALA A 867 -3.62 -18.35 -36.97
C ALA A 867 -4.66 -18.01 -35.88
N SER A 868 -4.87 -16.71 -35.63
CA SER A 868 -5.83 -16.20 -34.66
C SER A 868 -7.26 -16.60 -35.02
N GLU A 869 -7.65 -16.44 -36.30
CA GLU A 869 -8.96 -16.87 -36.79
C GLU A 869 -9.21 -18.37 -36.60
N ILE A 870 -8.21 -19.23 -36.93
CA ILE A 870 -8.32 -20.69 -36.77
C ILE A 870 -8.60 -21.07 -35.31
N LEU A 871 -7.87 -20.46 -34.37
CA LEU A 871 -8.04 -20.78 -32.96
C LEU A 871 -9.36 -20.22 -32.43
N ARG A 872 -9.72 -18.99 -32.81
CA ARG A 872 -10.99 -18.36 -32.40
C ARG A 872 -12.19 -19.19 -32.84
N ASP A 873 -12.22 -19.63 -34.10
CA ASP A 873 -13.33 -20.41 -34.65
C ASP A 873 -13.67 -21.68 -33.84
N ARG A 874 -12.66 -22.33 -33.23
CA ARG A 874 -12.87 -23.55 -32.44
C ARG A 874 -12.99 -23.29 -30.94
N PHE A 875 -12.21 -22.36 -30.40
CA PHE A 875 -11.97 -22.25 -28.97
C PHE A 875 -12.51 -20.94 -28.36
N GLU A 876 -13.26 -20.11 -29.09
CA GLU A 876 -13.88 -18.89 -28.55
C GLU A 876 -14.81 -19.20 -27.36
N SER A 877 -14.44 -18.71 -26.19
CA SER A 877 -15.14 -18.98 -24.91
C SER A 877 -16.49 -18.29 -24.83
N VAL A 878 -17.38 -18.77 -23.95
CA VAL A 878 -18.63 -18.05 -23.63
C VAL A 878 -18.32 -16.66 -23.07
N CYS A 879 -17.33 -16.59 -22.17
CA CYS A 879 -16.84 -15.37 -21.54
C CYS A 879 -16.28 -14.34 -22.54
N GLU A 880 -15.85 -14.75 -23.74
CA GLU A 880 -15.33 -13.87 -24.78
C GLU A 880 -16.44 -13.26 -25.66
N ARG A 881 -17.56 -13.98 -25.80
CA ARG A 881 -18.71 -13.59 -26.63
C ARG A 881 -19.63 -12.62 -25.90
N ASP A 882 -19.94 -12.95 -24.65
CA ASP A 882 -20.99 -12.29 -23.88
C ASP A 882 -20.38 -11.65 -22.64
N ALA A 883 -20.70 -10.38 -22.39
CA ALA A 883 -20.34 -9.70 -21.15
C ALA A 883 -21.36 -10.10 -20.07
N PRO A 884 -20.93 -10.61 -18.90
CA PRO A 884 -21.83 -10.83 -17.78
C PRO A 884 -22.23 -9.48 -17.17
N GLU A 885 -23.48 -9.35 -16.74
CA GLU A 885 -23.99 -8.15 -16.05
C GLU A 885 -24.08 -8.42 -14.53
N LEU A 886 -23.91 -7.38 -13.73
CA LEU A 886 -24.11 -7.46 -12.29
C LEU A 886 -25.63 -7.51 -12.02
N GLY A 887 -26.13 -8.64 -11.50
CA GLY A 887 -27.57 -8.83 -11.26
C GLY A 887 -28.14 -7.95 -10.15
N GLU A 888 -29.47 -7.99 -9.95
CA GLU A 888 -30.18 -7.27 -8.87
C GLU A 888 -30.38 -8.11 -7.58
N GLN A 889 -29.71 -9.26 -7.47
CA GLN A 889 -29.80 -10.13 -6.29
C GLN A 889 -29.16 -9.47 -5.05
N THR A 890 -29.27 -10.09 -3.88
CA THR A 890 -28.61 -9.61 -2.64
C THR A 890 -27.08 -9.77 -2.69
N HIS A 891 -26.61 -10.80 -3.40
CA HIS A 891 -25.20 -11.12 -3.60
C HIS A 891 -24.94 -11.28 -5.12
N PRO A 892 -24.98 -10.18 -5.88
CA PRO A 892 -24.78 -10.24 -7.32
C PRO A 892 -23.31 -10.43 -7.67
N ALA A 893 -23.07 -11.27 -8.67
CA ALA A 893 -21.75 -11.47 -9.26
C ALA A 893 -21.89 -11.46 -10.79
N ALA A 894 -21.08 -10.65 -11.47
CA ALA A 894 -21.01 -10.57 -12.92
C ALA A 894 -20.21 -11.76 -13.48
N CYS A 895 -20.78 -12.98 -13.37
CA CYS A 895 -20.14 -14.20 -13.83
C CYS A 895 -21.14 -15.17 -14.47
N HIS A 896 -20.80 -15.72 -15.64
CA HIS A 896 -21.60 -16.73 -16.35
C HIS A 896 -21.72 -18.08 -15.61
N LEU A 897 -20.95 -18.29 -14.53
CA LEU A 897 -21.03 -19.48 -13.68
C LEU A 897 -22.13 -19.37 -12.62
N VAL A 898 -22.61 -18.16 -12.34
CA VAL A 898 -23.60 -17.89 -11.31
C VAL A 898 -24.97 -17.83 -12.00
N ASP A 899 -25.88 -18.74 -11.64
CA ASP A 899 -27.24 -18.75 -12.17
C ASP A 899 -28.02 -17.50 -11.67
N GLU A 900 -28.75 -16.83 -12.58
CA GLU A 900 -29.66 -15.71 -12.28
C GLU A 900 -30.87 -16.07 -11.39
#